data_AF-A0A0V1MJQ5-F1
#
_entry.id   AF-A0A0V1MJQ5-F1
#
_cell.length_a   1.000
_cell.length_b   1.000
_cell.length_c   1.000
_cell.angle_alpha   90.00
_cell.angle_beta   90.00
_cell.angle_gamma   90.00
#
_symmetry.space_group_name_H-M   'P 1'
#
loop_
_entity.id
_entity.type
_entity.pdbx_description
1 polymer ?
#
loop_
_entity_poly.entity_id
_entity_poly.type
_entity_poly.pdbx_seq_one_letter_code
_entity_poly.pdbx_strand_id
1 'polypeptide(L)'
;MLSCPLVTIAMGSFLLFTLTHTSQAEQPVYDCDHMYIHTDDGSLNGTFSSPNHPKPYPSNLQCIYTFIAKSNYRVKLVFNSFLLSGSSAKCEDYIDVYSMLEKPDIDLLSQPLSGRYCATVSPNTVISLHNVVVIVFHVREKSRGAKGFSGVYSFIPDLMYAVGTQMSPQKCHFVIYSSQKAKGIIYSPTYPGKYPFNIRCVYRLIGEPHQRIRLEFEDFDVYFGGDHCPYDSLTIYDGDSYHAPIVQKVCGLQQSLELFSEAENLYLEFVSNNQMSSEHRGFKIAYEFSQRFVSIDQLNGGQFGITHLRGTECDLRVQSSKENEHVIMSPNYPQPYPSTTCTYILDGLQGAQDLEKVLIHFETLQVTSNSKDCEDAYVAIFLNGQDWKTEIPDAKFCSANVATLPDTLESLNPRMTVVLRTSNNSNDRGFKAVVKFETDFGIPGTPASDSNECTFHFNSLSEKEGTFNSPRYPENYPVDTVCIYWLNGKIGERVRIYFDQFVLAPSFSKIDRCADRLELYNVFSNNRETLLGKYCAENYPGPILSAENANRIRAIFIADAKHTATGFRAHYQFIPQKNINALSERSNCAARIVGSISGTIVTPNFPQRYVKDMVCHWEIRVRIGYRILLQPVVLNVEGMMGDDGKSSNCRSAVIRIKNDSSEYSKEFCGEKVVPGIRQFISAKNIMHISFLTHPEKVNGLSGFNFSWTEFTMDEKCNSPDLFRCNFSKYCISSKVRCNDLIDCGEGDNSDELHCKVQEKEEDRTVLTVGITATVVVVTILIVILISVKRHQRMKRARKRLSNRIHLNVNRLAEHTQVL
;
A
#
# COMPACT_ATOMS: atom_id res chain seq x y z
N MET A 1 -81.39 37.72 -22.86
CA MET A 1 -82.07 37.48 -24.15
C MET A 1 -82.18 35.97 -24.32
N LEU A 2 -83.30 35.26 -24.21
CA LEU A 2 -84.71 35.50 -23.87
C LEU A 2 -85.14 34.16 -23.22
N SER A 3 -85.49 34.16 -21.93
CA SER A 3 -86.83 33.90 -21.38
C SER A 3 -87.19 32.41 -21.12
N CYS A 4 -87.29 32.09 -19.82
CA CYS A 4 -88.24 31.15 -19.17
C CYS A 4 -89.70 31.32 -19.69
N PRO A 5 -90.71 30.45 -19.41
CA PRO A 5 -90.88 29.62 -18.20
C PRO A 5 -91.58 28.24 -18.36
N LEU A 6 -91.76 27.57 -17.21
CA LEU A 6 -92.73 26.49 -16.93
C LEU A 6 -94.18 26.87 -17.29
N VAL A 7 -94.97 25.89 -17.75
CA VAL A 7 -96.42 25.75 -17.43
C VAL A 7 -96.80 24.27 -17.37
N THR A 8 -97.53 23.93 -16.30
CA THR A 8 -98.13 22.66 -15.89
C THR A 8 -99.51 22.42 -16.55
N ILE A 9 -100.01 21.17 -16.41
CA ILE A 9 -101.44 20.75 -16.30
C ILE A 9 -102.01 19.84 -17.44
N ALA A 10 -102.24 18.59 -17.02
CA ALA A 10 -103.37 17.66 -17.21
C ALA A 10 -103.75 17.00 -18.57
N MET A 11 -103.63 15.66 -18.52
CA MET A 11 -104.63 14.60 -18.75
C MET A 11 -105.46 14.53 -20.06
N GLY A 12 -105.39 13.34 -20.68
CA GLY A 12 -106.40 12.78 -21.58
C GLY A 12 -105.78 12.11 -22.81
N SER A 13 -105.28 10.87 -22.74
CA SER A 13 -106.01 9.59 -22.91
C SER A 13 -106.05 9.06 -24.36
N PHE A 14 -105.52 7.84 -24.49
CA PHE A 14 -105.68 6.84 -25.57
C PHE A 14 -104.99 7.07 -26.94
N LEU A 15 -103.89 6.33 -27.19
CA LEU A 15 -103.80 5.25 -28.20
C LEU A 15 -102.35 4.73 -28.33
N LEU A 16 -102.22 3.41 -28.44
CA LEU A 16 -100.96 2.63 -28.48
C LEU A 16 -99.99 3.10 -29.57
N PHE A 17 -98.73 3.34 -29.19
CA PHE A 17 -97.57 3.19 -30.07
C PHE A 17 -96.38 2.62 -29.28
N THR A 18 -95.81 1.55 -29.81
CA THR A 18 -94.69 0.77 -29.29
C THR A 18 -93.40 1.59 -29.21
N LEU A 19 -92.78 1.68 -28.03
CA LEU A 19 -91.40 2.11 -27.85
C LEU A 19 -90.72 1.18 -26.85
N THR A 20 -89.72 0.48 -27.36
CA THR A 20 -88.89 -0.52 -26.70
C THR A 20 -88.08 0.10 -25.55
N HIS A 21 -88.41 -0.26 -24.31
CA HIS A 21 -87.47 -0.14 -23.20
C HIS A 21 -86.49 -1.31 -23.27
N THR A 22 -85.25 -1.02 -23.65
CA THR A 22 -84.11 -1.93 -23.54
C THR A 22 -83.89 -2.28 -22.07
N SER A 23 -84.12 -3.54 -21.70
CA SER A 23 -83.63 -4.11 -20.46
C SER A 23 -82.10 -4.19 -20.53
N GLN A 24 -81.41 -3.53 -19.61
CA GLN A 24 -80.02 -3.86 -19.32
C GLN A 24 -80.04 -5.22 -18.60
N ALA A 25 -79.46 -6.22 -19.25
CA ALA A 25 -79.27 -7.55 -18.69
C ALA A 25 -78.26 -7.50 -17.53
N GLU A 26 -78.64 -8.02 -16.37
CA GLU A 26 -77.74 -8.39 -15.28
C GLU A 26 -76.71 -9.42 -15.78
N GLN A 27 -75.43 -9.17 -15.50
CA GLN A 27 -74.37 -10.15 -15.73
C GLN A 27 -74.42 -11.25 -14.67
N PRO A 28 -74.23 -12.54 -15.02
CA PRO A 28 -74.26 -13.63 -14.05
C PRO A 28 -72.99 -13.61 -13.18
N VAL A 29 -73.17 -13.61 -11.86
CA VAL A 29 -72.09 -13.82 -10.88
C VAL A 29 -71.65 -15.28 -10.97
N TYR A 30 -70.40 -15.52 -11.35
CA TYR A 30 -69.78 -16.84 -11.34
C TYR A 30 -69.32 -17.16 -9.91
N ASP A 31 -69.91 -18.16 -9.26
CA ASP A 31 -69.47 -18.65 -7.95
C ASP A 31 -68.27 -19.60 -8.14
N CYS A 32 -67.08 -19.17 -7.71
CA CYS A 32 -65.83 -19.89 -7.88
C CYS A 32 -64.94 -19.85 -6.63
N ASP A 33 -65.53 -19.52 -5.48
CA ASP A 33 -64.83 -19.51 -4.21
C ASP A 33 -64.64 -20.94 -3.71
N HIS A 34 -63.45 -21.23 -3.20
CA HIS A 34 -63.06 -22.56 -2.74
C HIS A 34 -62.46 -22.50 -1.35
N MET A 35 -62.89 -23.41 -0.48
CA MET A 35 -62.36 -23.51 0.87
C MET A 35 -61.83 -24.93 1.13
N TYR A 36 -60.59 -25.01 1.58
CA TYR A 36 -59.86 -26.24 1.88
C TYR A 36 -59.53 -26.26 3.36
N ILE A 37 -60.21 -27.11 4.13
CA ILE A 37 -60.07 -27.19 5.59
C ILE A 37 -59.42 -28.50 5.96
N HIS A 38 -58.39 -28.45 6.81
CA HIS A 38 -57.81 -29.63 7.43
C HIS A 38 -58.77 -30.18 8.52
N THR A 39 -59.48 -31.28 8.21
CA THR A 39 -60.36 -32.03 9.12
C THR A 39 -59.69 -33.31 9.63
N ASP A 40 -60.20 -33.97 10.68
CA ASP A 40 -59.60 -35.20 11.25
C ASP A 40 -59.58 -36.39 10.28
N ASP A 41 -60.62 -36.54 9.45
CA ASP A 41 -60.73 -37.59 8.44
C ASP A 41 -60.34 -37.12 7.01
N GLY A 42 -59.86 -35.88 6.89
CA GLY A 42 -59.55 -35.23 5.61
C GLY A 42 -58.16 -35.55 5.09
N SER A 43 -57.98 -35.48 3.76
CA SER A 43 -56.66 -35.61 3.14
C SER A 43 -55.73 -34.46 3.55
N LEU A 44 -54.49 -34.78 3.93
CA LEU A 44 -53.46 -33.79 4.27
C LEU A 44 -52.92 -33.05 3.06
N ASN A 45 -53.23 -33.50 1.86
CA ASN A 45 -52.81 -32.91 0.60
C ASN A 45 -53.93 -32.99 -0.44
N GLY A 46 -53.86 -32.10 -1.43
CA GLY A 46 -54.81 -32.09 -2.53
C GLY A 46 -54.36 -31.16 -3.65
N THR A 47 -55.22 -30.98 -4.64
CA THR A 47 -54.98 -30.10 -5.78
C THR A 47 -55.94 -28.91 -5.76
N PHE A 48 -55.49 -27.80 -6.33
CA PHE A 48 -56.32 -26.62 -6.57
C PHE A 48 -56.01 -26.06 -7.95
N SER A 49 -56.98 -25.43 -8.59
CA SER A 49 -56.82 -24.88 -9.93
C SER A 49 -57.80 -23.75 -10.20
N SER A 50 -57.42 -22.81 -11.06
CA SER A 50 -58.33 -21.79 -11.59
C SER A 50 -59.50 -22.40 -12.36
N PRO A 51 -60.64 -21.71 -12.51
CA PRO A 51 -61.79 -22.25 -13.21
C PRO A 51 -61.47 -22.61 -14.66
N ASN A 52 -62.06 -23.72 -15.13
CA ASN A 52 -61.86 -24.31 -16.46
C ASN A 52 -60.46 -24.85 -16.76
N HIS A 53 -59.48 -24.76 -15.87
CA HIS A 53 -58.13 -25.30 -16.12
C HIS A 53 -58.17 -26.78 -16.54
N PRO A 54 -57.48 -27.21 -17.61
CA PRO A 54 -56.42 -26.51 -18.37
C PRO A 54 -56.91 -25.62 -19.54
N LYS A 55 -58.21 -25.40 -19.68
CA LYS A 55 -58.78 -24.45 -20.65
C LYS A 55 -58.72 -23.01 -20.10
N PRO A 56 -58.87 -21.98 -20.96
CA PRO A 56 -58.85 -20.59 -20.52
C PRO A 56 -59.96 -20.26 -19.51
N TYR A 57 -59.62 -19.44 -18.51
CA TYR A 57 -60.54 -18.99 -17.46
C TYR A 57 -61.53 -17.92 -17.98
N PRO A 58 -62.73 -17.78 -17.36
CA PRO A 58 -63.72 -16.76 -17.71
C PRO A 58 -63.26 -15.31 -17.46
N SER A 59 -63.87 -14.34 -18.15
CA SER A 59 -63.67 -12.88 -17.95
C SER A 59 -64.49 -12.32 -16.77
N ASN A 60 -64.11 -11.15 -16.23
CA ASN A 60 -64.80 -10.46 -15.13
C ASN A 60 -65.03 -11.35 -13.90
N LEU A 61 -63.95 -11.95 -13.41
CA LEU A 61 -64.00 -12.99 -12.40
C LEU A 61 -63.19 -12.59 -11.16
N GLN A 62 -63.74 -12.85 -9.98
CA GLN A 62 -63.00 -12.77 -8.73
C GLN A 62 -63.29 -14.03 -7.93
N CYS A 63 -62.26 -14.85 -7.70
CA CYS A 63 -62.36 -16.09 -6.92
C CYS A 63 -61.45 -16.04 -5.71
N ILE A 64 -61.93 -16.51 -4.57
CA ILE A 64 -61.20 -16.59 -3.32
C ILE A 64 -60.93 -18.07 -2.99
N TYR A 65 -59.66 -18.42 -2.84
CA TYR A 65 -59.23 -19.75 -2.39
C TYR A 65 -58.70 -19.64 -0.97
N THR A 66 -59.39 -20.26 -0.02
CA THR A 66 -59.08 -20.18 1.41
C THR A 66 -58.61 -21.54 1.91
N PHE A 67 -57.39 -21.61 2.43
CA PHE A 67 -56.79 -22.82 3.00
C PHE A 67 -56.65 -22.67 4.51
N ILE A 68 -57.26 -23.55 5.29
CA ILE A 68 -57.30 -23.47 6.75
C ILE A 68 -56.72 -24.75 7.33
N ALA A 69 -55.52 -24.63 7.89
CA ALA A 69 -54.88 -25.69 8.65
C ALA A 69 -55.35 -25.69 10.13
N LYS A 70 -55.27 -26.85 10.78
CA LYS A 70 -55.36 -26.96 12.24
C LYS A 70 -54.24 -26.16 12.92
N SER A 71 -54.42 -25.83 14.20
CA SER A 71 -53.52 -24.97 14.99
C SER A 71 -52.04 -25.37 15.00
N ASN A 72 -51.71 -26.67 14.84
CA ASN A 72 -50.35 -27.20 14.81
C ASN A 72 -49.84 -27.54 13.40
N TYR A 73 -50.54 -27.07 12.37
CA TYR A 73 -50.20 -27.27 10.98
C TYR A 73 -50.13 -25.92 10.25
N ARG A 74 -49.34 -25.91 9.18
CA ARG A 74 -49.21 -24.82 8.22
C ARG A 74 -49.70 -25.27 6.86
N VAL A 75 -50.07 -24.32 6.03
CA VAL A 75 -50.42 -24.55 4.64
C VAL A 75 -49.18 -24.37 3.79
N LYS A 76 -48.87 -25.37 2.96
CA LYS A 76 -47.86 -25.30 1.91
C LYS A 76 -48.54 -25.39 0.56
N LEU A 77 -48.28 -24.43 -0.33
CA LEU A 77 -48.77 -24.42 -1.70
C LEU A 77 -47.61 -24.49 -2.70
N VAL A 78 -47.76 -25.31 -3.72
CA VAL A 78 -46.82 -25.43 -4.84
C VAL A 78 -47.60 -25.31 -6.14
N PHE A 79 -47.21 -24.35 -6.99
CA PHE A 79 -47.83 -24.14 -8.30
C PHE A 79 -47.13 -25.03 -9.33
N ASN A 80 -47.90 -25.86 -10.03
CA ASN A 80 -47.41 -26.75 -11.08
C ASN A 80 -47.51 -26.11 -12.47
N SER A 81 -48.53 -25.29 -12.68
CA SER A 81 -48.69 -24.49 -13.90
C SER A 81 -49.25 -23.11 -13.56
N PHE A 82 -48.77 -22.09 -14.27
CA PHE A 82 -49.16 -20.71 -14.03
C PHE A 82 -49.01 -19.89 -15.31
N LEU A 83 -50.13 -19.44 -15.86
CA LEU A 83 -50.17 -18.54 -17.02
C LEU A 83 -51.42 -17.68 -16.95
N LEU A 84 -51.25 -16.42 -16.55
CA LEU A 84 -52.28 -15.39 -16.51
C LEU A 84 -52.09 -14.36 -17.65
N SER A 85 -53.15 -13.62 -18.00
CA SER A 85 -53.09 -12.55 -18.99
C SER A 85 -52.35 -11.33 -18.43
N GLY A 86 -51.57 -10.65 -19.27
CA GLY A 86 -50.83 -9.44 -18.94
C GLY A 86 -49.32 -9.58 -19.21
N SER A 87 -48.54 -8.68 -18.61
CA SER A 87 -47.07 -8.64 -18.71
C SER A 87 -46.45 -8.44 -17.33
N SER A 88 -45.15 -8.72 -17.17
CA SER A 88 -44.43 -8.48 -15.91
C SER A 88 -44.45 -7.02 -15.46
N ALA A 89 -44.62 -6.06 -16.39
CA ALA A 89 -44.72 -4.63 -16.08
C ALA A 89 -46.16 -4.16 -15.79
N LYS A 90 -47.18 -4.92 -16.24
CA LYS A 90 -48.60 -4.61 -16.07
C LYS A 90 -49.38 -5.90 -15.85
N CYS A 91 -49.70 -6.16 -14.58
CA CYS A 91 -50.58 -7.26 -14.20
C CYS A 91 -52.05 -6.88 -14.48
N GLU A 92 -52.56 -7.30 -15.64
CA GLU A 92 -53.98 -7.18 -16.00
C GLU A 92 -54.81 -8.13 -15.13
N ASP A 93 -54.51 -9.42 -15.23
CA ASP A 93 -55.03 -10.48 -14.36
C ASP A 93 -53.94 -10.90 -13.39
N TYR A 94 -54.31 -11.17 -12.14
CA TYR A 94 -53.34 -11.49 -11.10
C TYR A 94 -53.92 -12.35 -9.99
N ILE A 95 -53.03 -12.99 -9.24
CA ILE A 95 -53.35 -13.53 -7.92
C ILE A 95 -52.67 -12.69 -6.84
N ASP A 96 -53.43 -12.36 -5.81
CA ASP A 96 -52.91 -11.82 -4.56
C ASP A 96 -52.84 -12.94 -3.54
N VAL A 97 -51.69 -13.10 -2.89
CA VAL A 97 -51.46 -14.16 -1.90
C VAL A 97 -51.29 -13.53 -0.52
N TYR A 98 -52.08 -14.01 0.44
CA TYR A 98 -51.99 -13.66 1.86
C TYR A 98 -51.59 -14.91 2.65
N SER A 99 -50.37 -14.92 3.20
CA SER A 99 -49.82 -16.10 3.91
C SER A 99 -49.57 -15.87 5.40
N MET A 100 -49.94 -14.71 5.94
CA MET A 100 -49.68 -14.31 7.33
C MET A 100 -50.94 -14.31 8.21
N LEU A 101 -52.01 -15.00 7.78
CA LEU A 101 -53.32 -14.89 8.41
C LEU A 101 -53.50 -15.87 9.57
N GLU A 102 -53.94 -15.36 10.72
CA GLU A 102 -54.30 -16.17 11.90
C GLU A 102 -55.72 -16.75 11.84
N LYS A 103 -56.63 -16.05 11.17
CA LYS A 103 -58.04 -16.43 11.04
C LYS A 103 -58.51 -16.23 9.60
N PRO A 104 -59.48 -17.03 9.13
CA PRO A 104 -60.01 -16.90 7.77
C PRO A 104 -60.89 -15.66 7.57
N ASP A 105 -61.62 -15.23 8.61
CA ASP A 105 -62.62 -14.16 8.51
C ASP A 105 -62.06 -12.75 8.79
N ILE A 106 -60.83 -12.47 8.33
CA ILE A 106 -60.16 -11.18 8.52
C ILE A 106 -60.37 -10.31 7.28
N ASP A 107 -60.53 -8.99 7.48
CA ASP A 107 -60.53 -8.01 6.39
C ASP A 107 -59.17 -8.01 5.66
N LEU A 108 -59.10 -8.66 4.50
CA LEU A 108 -57.88 -8.83 3.71
C LEU A 108 -57.26 -7.49 3.28
N LEU A 109 -58.05 -6.42 3.14
CA LEU A 109 -57.54 -5.10 2.76
C LEU A 109 -56.65 -4.46 3.85
N SER A 110 -56.84 -4.89 5.10
CA SER A 110 -56.02 -4.46 6.25
C SER A 110 -54.77 -5.32 6.45
N GLN A 111 -54.61 -6.41 5.68
CA GLN A 111 -53.58 -7.41 5.90
C GLN A 111 -52.37 -7.21 4.98
N PRO A 112 -51.15 -7.57 5.44
CA PRO A 112 -49.96 -7.51 4.61
C PRO A 112 -50.06 -8.49 3.43
N LEU A 113 -49.97 -7.96 2.22
CA LEU A 113 -49.95 -8.75 0.98
C LEU A 113 -48.59 -9.45 0.83
N SER A 114 -48.56 -10.79 0.80
CA SER A 114 -47.32 -11.54 0.62
C SER A 114 -46.72 -11.36 -0.78
N GLY A 115 -47.57 -11.20 -1.79
CA GLY A 115 -47.18 -10.85 -3.15
C GLY A 115 -48.34 -10.85 -4.15
N ARG A 116 -48.16 -10.12 -5.26
CA ARG A 116 -49.04 -10.12 -6.43
C ARG A 116 -48.32 -10.77 -7.60
N TYR A 117 -48.97 -11.74 -8.25
CA TYR A 117 -48.37 -12.56 -9.30
C TYR A 117 -49.23 -12.57 -10.56
N CYS A 118 -48.59 -12.46 -11.72
CA CYS A 118 -49.27 -12.35 -13.01
C CYS A 118 -48.39 -12.86 -14.16
N ALA A 119 -48.94 -12.88 -15.38
CA ALA A 119 -48.26 -13.37 -16.58
C ALA A 119 -47.70 -14.80 -16.37
N THR A 120 -46.40 -15.00 -16.59
CA THR A 120 -45.68 -16.27 -16.36
C THR A 120 -44.96 -16.34 -15.02
N VAL A 121 -45.03 -15.29 -14.19
CA VAL A 121 -44.33 -15.22 -12.90
C VAL A 121 -45.22 -15.87 -11.84
N SER A 122 -45.00 -17.15 -11.56
CA SER A 122 -45.70 -17.88 -10.50
C SER A 122 -45.13 -17.56 -9.13
N PRO A 123 -45.93 -17.68 -8.05
CA PRO A 123 -45.38 -17.72 -6.71
C PRO A 123 -44.38 -18.87 -6.56
N ASN A 124 -43.28 -18.62 -5.86
CA ASN A 124 -42.46 -19.69 -5.27
C ASN A 124 -43.30 -20.48 -4.26
N THR A 125 -42.75 -21.57 -3.72
CA THR A 125 -43.44 -22.36 -2.67
C THR A 125 -43.97 -21.42 -1.58
N VAL A 126 -45.28 -21.42 -1.36
CA VAL A 126 -45.92 -20.56 -0.36
C VAL A 126 -46.07 -21.39 0.91
N ILE A 127 -45.55 -20.89 2.02
CA ILE A 127 -45.75 -21.49 3.34
C ILE A 127 -46.37 -20.44 4.24
N SER A 128 -47.44 -20.80 4.97
CA SER A 128 -48.09 -19.89 5.91
C SER A 128 -47.21 -19.60 7.12
N LEU A 129 -47.26 -18.36 7.63
CA LEU A 129 -46.65 -18.00 8.91
C LEU A 129 -47.47 -18.56 10.09
N HIS A 130 -48.79 -18.48 9.96
CA HIS A 130 -49.77 -19.07 10.88
C HIS A 130 -50.45 -20.27 10.19
N ASN A 131 -51.75 -20.45 10.34
CA ASN A 131 -52.47 -21.62 9.85
C ASN A 131 -53.40 -21.34 8.65
N VAL A 132 -53.48 -20.10 8.15
CA VAL A 132 -54.37 -19.72 7.04
C VAL A 132 -53.59 -19.13 5.87
N VAL A 133 -53.95 -19.54 4.64
CA VAL A 133 -53.55 -18.89 3.40
C VAL A 133 -54.78 -18.55 2.60
N VAL A 134 -54.84 -17.33 2.07
CA VAL A 134 -55.89 -16.88 1.15
C VAL A 134 -55.26 -16.44 -0.16
N ILE A 135 -55.79 -16.93 -1.27
CA ILE A 135 -55.45 -16.47 -2.62
C ILE A 135 -56.67 -15.79 -3.22
N VAL A 136 -56.52 -14.55 -3.65
CA VAL A 136 -57.55 -13.81 -4.40
C VAL A 136 -57.14 -13.77 -5.87
N PHE A 137 -57.87 -14.50 -6.72
CA PHE A 137 -57.67 -14.48 -8.16
C PHE A 137 -58.60 -13.45 -8.80
N HIS A 138 -58.03 -12.47 -9.49
CA HIS A 138 -58.77 -11.37 -10.08
C HIS A 138 -58.52 -11.27 -11.59
N VAL A 139 -59.61 -11.25 -12.37
CA VAL A 139 -59.63 -11.19 -13.83
C VAL A 139 -60.53 -10.06 -14.28
N ARG A 140 -59.98 -9.14 -15.08
CA ARG A 140 -60.75 -7.99 -15.57
C ARG A 140 -61.36 -8.26 -16.93
N GLU A 141 -60.57 -8.63 -17.92
CA GLU A 141 -61.02 -8.78 -19.30
C GLU A 141 -60.96 -10.24 -19.79
N LYS A 142 -61.41 -10.51 -21.01
CA LYS A 142 -61.36 -11.86 -21.60
C LYS A 142 -59.91 -12.26 -21.86
N SER A 143 -59.49 -13.36 -21.20
CA SER A 143 -58.14 -13.91 -21.36
C SER A 143 -57.86 -14.22 -22.84
N ARG A 144 -56.71 -13.75 -23.35
CA ARG A 144 -56.23 -14.04 -24.71
C ARG A 144 -55.63 -15.45 -24.81
N GLY A 145 -56.33 -16.47 -24.30
CA GLY A 145 -55.89 -17.86 -24.33
C GLY A 145 -55.01 -18.31 -23.15
N ALA A 146 -54.90 -17.49 -22.10
CA ALA A 146 -54.19 -17.85 -20.87
C ALA A 146 -54.93 -18.96 -20.12
N LYS A 147 -54.21 -20.01 -19.71
CA LYS A 147 -54.76 -21.27 -19.15
C LYS A 147 -54.97 -21.26 -17.64
N GLY A 148 -54.70 -20.13 -16.98
CA GLY A 148 -54.87 -19.98 -15.54
C GLY A 148 -53.75 -20.65 -14.75
N PHE A 149 -54.07 -21.21 -13.59
CA PHE A 149 -53.10 -21.86 -12.71
C PHE A 149 -53.61 -23.20 -12.18
N SER A 150 -52.68 -24.08 -11.85
CA SER A 150 -52.95 -25.28 -11.05
C SER A 150 -51.78 -25.60 -10.13
N GLY A 151 -52.08 -26.21 -9.00
CA GLY A 151 -51.10 -26.52 -7.98
C GLY A 151 -51.58 -27.60 -7.02
N VAL A 152 -50.70 -27.90 -6.07
CA VAL A 152 -50.96 -28.81 -4.96
C VAL A 152 -50.84 -28.05 -3.65
N TYR A 153 -51.72 -28.37 -2.71
CA TYR A 153 -51.63 -27.91 -1.33
C TYR A 153 -51.30 -29.09 -0.42
N SER A 154 -50.59 -28.81 0.68
CA SER A 154 -50.42 -29.75 1.78
C SER A 154 -50.45 -29.05 3.13
N PHE A 155 -50.98 -29.74 4.13
CA PHE A 155 -50.93 -29.32 5.52
C PHE A 155 -49.71 -29.95 6.17
N ILE A 156 -48.69 -29.14 6.46
CA ILE A 156 -47.41 -29.59 7.04
C ILE A 156 -47.36 -29.27 8.55
N PRO A 157 -46.70 -30.08 9.39
CA PRO A 157 -46.57 -29.77 10.81
C PRO A 157 -45.82 -28.46 11.10
N ASP A 158 -46.33 -27.64 12.03
CA ASP A 158 -45.70 -26.38 12.49
C ASP A 158 -44.43 -26.63 13.32
N LEU A 159 -44.27 -27.82 13.90
CA LEU A 159 -43.17 -28.19 14.79
C LEU A 159 -41.77 -27.98 14.17
N MET A 160 -41.65 -28.03 12.85
CA MET A 160 -40.37 -27.74 12.17
C MET A 160 -39.89 -26.30 12.40
N TYR A 161 -40.79 -25.36 12.62
CA TYR A 161 -40.49 -23.94 12.85
C TYR A 161 -40.46 -23.59 14.35
N ALA A 162 -40.97 -24.47 15.21
CA ALA A 162 -40.90 -24.35 16.67
C ALA A 162 -39.58 -24.92 17.19
N VAL A 163 -38.50 -24.15 17.03
CA VAL A 163 -37.12 -24.60 17.28
C VAL A 163 -36.73 -24.67 18.75
N GLY A 164 -37.55 -24.12 19.64
CA GLY A 164 -37.30 -24.09 21.09
C GLY A 164 -38.52 -23.62 21.88
N THR A 165 -38.28 -23.13 23.10
CA THR A 165 -39.33 -22.59 23.97
C THR A 165 -39.75 -21.20 23.46
N GLN A 166 -41.05 -21.03 23.17
CA GLN A 166 -41.57 -19.78 22.62
C GLN A 166 -41.54 -18.65 23.67
N MET A 167 -40.99 -17.49 23.31
CA MET A 167 -40.82 -16.34 24.22
C MET A 167 -41.96 -15.32 24.19
N SER A 168 -42.64 -15.21 23.06
CA SER A 168 -43.58 -14.14 22.75
C SER A 168 -44.77 -14.72 21.99
N PRO A 169 -45.96 -14.07 22.01
CA PRO A 169 -47.04 -14.42 21.08
C PRO A 169 -46.61 -14.34 19.59
N GLN A 170 -45.52 -13.62 19.28
CA GLN A 170 -44.93 -13.62 17.94
C GLN A 170 -44.27 -14.99 17.63
N LYS A 171 -44.79 -15.70 16.63
CA LYS A 171 -44.45 -17.09 16.23
C LYS A 171 -42.96 -17.39 15.98
N CYS A 172 -42.08 -16.40 15.82
CA CYS A 172 -40.67 -16.61 15.51
C CYS A 172 -39.68 -16.09 16.58
N HIS A 173 -40.10 -16.10 17.86
CA HIS A 173 -39.24 -15.79 19.00
C HIS A 173 -39.04 -17.02 19.87
N PHE A 174 -37.81 -17.54 19.94
CA PHE A 174 -37.49 -18.79 20.63
C PHE A 174 -36.24 -18.69 21.51
N VAL A 175 -36.26 -19.40 22.64
CA VAL A 175 -35.06 -19.79 23.40
C VAL A 175 -34.78 -21.26 23.20
N ILE A 176 -33.53 -21.60 22.93
CA ILE A 176 -33.03 -22.95 22.74
C ILE A 176 -32.00 -23.20 23.83
N TYR A 177 -32.29 -24.13 24.73
CA TYR A 177 -31.36 -24.55 25.78
C TYR A 177 -30.58 -25.80 25.35
N SER A 178 -29.27 -25.81 25.57
CA SER A 178 -28.46 -27.01 25.29
C SER A 178 -28.95 -28.24 26.05
N SER A 179 -29.47 -28.07 27.27
CA SER A 179 -30.00 -29.15 28.11
C SER A 179 -31.23 -29.85 27.51
N GLN A 180 -32.00 -29.15 26.67
CA GLN A 180 -33.14 -29.72 25.96
C GLN A 180 -32.73 -30.28 24.61
N LYS A 181 -31.90 -29.54 23.87
CA LYS A 181 -31.53 -29.87 22.49
C LYS A 181 -30.14 -29.33 22.15
N ALA A 182 -29.14 -30.19 22.29
CA ALA A 182 -27.74 -29.87 22.00
C ALA A 182 -27.43 -29.62 20.50
N LYS A 183 -28.28 -30.07 19.57
CA LYS A 183 -28.13 -29.78 18.14
C LYS A 183 -29.47 -29.68 17.43
N GLY A 184 -29.57 -28.84 16.41
CA GLY A 184 -30.80 -28.66 15.66
C GLY A 184 -30.64 -27.77 14.44
N ILE A 185 -31.77 -27.40 13.84
CA ILE A 185 -31.83 -26.53 12.67
C ILE A 185 -32.80 -25.40 12.96
N ILE A 186 -32.39 -24.18 12.61
CA ILE A 186 -33.19 -22.97 12.66
C ILE A 186 -33.59 -22.60 11.24
N TYR A 187 -34.89 -22.46 11.04
CA TYR A 187 -35.46 -22.00 9.78
C TYR A 187 -35.98 -20.57 9.95
N SER A 188 -35.80 -19.75 8.92
CA SER A 188 -36.62 -18.54 8.79
C SER A 188 -38.11 -18.93 8.71
N PRO A 189 -39.05 -18.07 9.14
CA PRO A 189 -40.40 -18.49 9.50
C PRO A 189 -41.21 -19.21 8.43
N THR A 190 -40.90 -19.05 7.14
CA THR A 190 -41.63 -19.68 6.03
C THR A 190 -40.70 -20.41 5.05
N TYR A 191 -39.44 -20.66 5.41
CA TYR A 191 -38.48 -21.40 4.58
C TYR A 191 -39.02 -22.80 4.22
N PRO A 192 -38.82 -23.32 3.00
CA PRO A 192 -38.08 -22.74 1.86
C PRO A 192 -38.91 -21.76 1.00
N GLY A 193 -40.09 -21.36 1.48
CA GLY A 193 -40.89 -20.31 0.86
C GLY A 193 -40.37 -18.90 1.17
N LYS A 194 -40.96 -17.90 0.51
CA LYS A 194 -40.57 -16.49 0.69
C LYS A 194 -40.77 -16.05 2.14
N TYR A 195 -39.75 -15.43 2.76
CA TYR A 195 -39.89 -14.88 4.11
C TYR A 195 -40.84 -13.66 4.12
N PRO A 196 -41.61 -13.47 5.20
CA PRO A 196 -42.44 -12.28 5.39
C PRO A 196 -41.62 -10.98 5.41
N PHE A 197 -42.19 -9.87 4.94
CA PHE A 197 -41.62 -8.54 5.13
C PHE A 197 -42.11 -7.93 6.44
N ASN A 198 -41.39 -6.94 6.97
CA ASN A 198 -41.70 -6.26 8.23
C ASN A 198 -41.81 -7.21 9.43
N ILE A 199 -40.93 -8.21 9.51
CA ILE A 199 -40.84 -9.12 10.65
C ILE A 199 -39.52 -8.97 11.39
N ARG A 200 -39.59 -9.25 12.68
CA ARG A 200 -38.44 -9.40 13.56
C ARG A 200 -38.53 -10.77 14.21
N CYS A 201 -37.51 -11.59 14.04
CA CYS A 201 -37.42 -12.91 14.66
C CYS A 201 -36.17 -13.00 15.50
N VAL A 202 -36.29 -13.65 16.67
CA VAL A 202 -35.23 -13.72 17.66
C VAL A 202 -35.03 -15.17 18.07
N TYR A 203 -33.79 -15.63 18.01
CA TYR A 203 -33.40 -16.96 18.46
C TYR A 203 -32.27 -16.82 19.49
N ARG A 204 -32.54 -17.18 20.73
CA ARG A 204 -31.56 -17.19 21.83
C ARG A 204 -31.06 -18.60 22.04
N LEU A 205 -29.77 -18.82 21.87
CA LEU A 205 -29.13 -20.11 22.11
C LEU A 205 -28.38 -20.01 23.43
N ILE A 206 -28.80 -20.81 24.42
CA ILE A 206 -28.28 -20.79 25.79
C ILE A 206 -27.59 -22.12 26.09
N GLY A 207 -26.27 -22.08 26.18
CA GLY A 207 -25.41 -23.22 26.47
C GLY A 207 -25.16 -23.40 27.97
N GLU A 208 -24.58 -24.54 28.32
CA GLU A 208 -24.02 -24.81 29.64
C GLU A 208 -22.57 -24.27 29.73
N PRO A 209 -22.04 -24.00 30.94
CA PRO A 209 -20.67 -23.54 31.10
C PRO A 209 -19.64 -24.42 30.36
N HIS A 210 -18.65 -23.78 29.74
CA HIS A 210 -17.60 -24.40 28.91
C HIS A 210 -18.08 -25.01 27.58
N GLN A 211 -19.35 -24.83 27.20
CA GLN A 211 -19.80 -25.10 25.84
C GLN A 211 -19.57 -23.88 24.94
N ARG A 212 -19.31 -24.14 23.66
CA ARG A 212 -19.43 -23.14 22.60
C ARG A 212 -20.46 -23.61 21.58
N ILE A 213 -20.90 -22.69 20.76
CA ILE A 213 -21.97 -22.89 19.78
C ILE A 213 -21.38 -22.73 18.38
N ARG A 214 -21.55 -23.75 17.53
CA ARG A 214 -21.29 -23.66 16.09
C ARG A 214 -22.59 -23.39 15.36
N LEU A 215 -22.58 -22.45 14.43
CA LEU A 215 -23.63 -22.19 13.44
C LEU A 215 -23.11 -22.55 12.06
N GLU A 216 -23.84 -23.37 11.32
CA GLU A 216 -23.53 -23.77 9.96
C GLU A 216 -24.68 -23.34 9.03
N PHE A 217 -24.36 -22.48 8.08
CA PHE A 217 -25.33 -21.89 7.14
C PHE A 217 -25.49 -22.81 5.94
N GLU A 218 -26.42 -23.76 6.03
CA GLU A 218 -26.67 -24.76 4.98
C GLU A 218 -27.35 -24.15 3.74
N ASP A 219 -28.26 -23.18 3.93
CA ASP A 219 -28.88 -22.40 2.86
C ASP A 219 -29.21 -21.01 3.40
N PHE A 220 -28.76 -19.96 2.72
CA PHE A 220 -28.98 -18.60 3.14
C PHE A 220 -29.19 -17.69 1.93
N ASP A 221 -30.40 -17.16 1.85
CA ASP A 221 -30.89 -16.32 0.77
C ASP A 221 -31.74 -15.20 1.36
N VAL A 222 -31.07 -14.12 1.76
CA VAL A 222 -31.69 -12.89 2.31
C VAL A 222 -31.35 -11.74 1.36
N TYR A 223 -32.23 -10.75 1.23
CA TYR A 223 -32.02 -9.64 0.29
C TYR A 223 -30.72 -8.88 0.62
N PHE A 224 -29.79 -8.80 -0.34
CA PHE A 224 -28.47 -8.19 -0.12
C PHE A 224 -28.58 -6.71 0.20
N GLY A 225 -29.29 -5.95 -0.62
CA GLY A 225 -29.59 -4.54 -0.33
C GLY A 225 -28.40 -3.56 -0.32
N GLY A 226 -27.16 -4.03 -0.33
CA GLY A 226 -25.92 -3.25 -0.31
C GLY A 226 -24.97 -3.69 0.81
N ASP A 227 -23.79 -3.09 0.82
CA ASP A 227 -22.77 -3.36 1.84
C ASP A 227 -23.30 -3.06 3.25
N HIS A 228 -22.87 -3.87 4.24
CA HIS A 228 -23.33 -3.80 5.65
C HIS A 228 -24.82 -4.12 5.87
N CYS A 229 -25.51 -4.67 4.87
CA CYS A 229 -26.88 -5.17 4.97
C CYS A 229 -27.85 -4.11 5.53
N PRO A 230 -28.10 -3.00 4.81
CA PRO A 230 -28.88 -1.88 5.31
C PRO A 230 -30.39 -2.17 5.46
N TYR A 231 -30.89 -3.21 4.79
CA TYR A 231 -32.29 -3.59 4.78
C TYR A 231 -32.51 -4.89 5.57
N ASP A 232 -32.77 -6.00 4.87
CA ASP A 232 -33.01 -7.30 5.46
C ASP A 232 -31.68 -7.91 5.92
N SER A 233 -31.63 -8.39 7.15
CA SER A 233 -30.38 -8.92 7.72
C SER A 233 -30.63 -9.92 8.84
N LEU A 234 -29.72 -10.88 8.96
CA LEU A 234 -29.55 -11.69 10.16
C LEU A 234 -28.30 -11.19 10.89
N THR A 235 -28.48 -10.71 12.12
CA THR A 235 -27.39 -10.25 12.98
C THR A 235 -27.16 -11.28 14.08
N ILE A 236 -25.91 -11.72 14.23
CA ILE A 236 -25.47 -12.69 15.23
C ILE A 236 -24.68 -11.93 16.29
N TYR A 237 -25.12 -12.01 17.53
CA TYR A 237 -24.51 -11.37 18.68
C TYR A 237 -23.95 -12.44 19.64
N ASP A 238 -22.79 -12.13 20.21
CA ASP A 238 -22.00 -13.03 21.04
C ASP A 238 -22.37 -12.92 22.52
N GLY A 239 -23.59 -13.35 22.83
CA GLY A 239 -24.16 -13.27 24.16
C GLY A 239 -25.65 -13.57 24.15
N ASP A 240 -26.34 -13.28 25.24
CA ASP A 240 -27.74 -13.66 25.42
C ASP A 240 -28.75 -12.55 25.04
N SER A 241 -28.26 -11.39 24.58
CA SER A 241 -29.06 -10.20 24.26
C SER A 241 -28.47 -9.37 23.11
N TYR A 242 -29.26 -8.42 22.59
CA TYR A 242 -28.85 -7.51 21.51
C TYR A 242 -27.79 -6.46 21.94
N HIS A 243 -27.46 -6.38 23.23
CA HIS A 243 -26.39 -5.51 23.73
C HIS A 243 -25.01 -6.14 23.64
N ALA A 244 -24.94 -7.45 23.37
CA ALA A 244 -23.67 -8.16 23.23
C ALA A 244 -22.90 -7.71 21.96
N PRO A 245 -21.59 -7.97 21.89
CA PRO A 245 -20.81 -7.70 20.69
C PRO A 245 -21.37 -8.44 19.46
N ILE A 246 -21.36 -7.80 18.30
CA ILE A 246 -21.77 -8.44 17.05
C ILE A 246 -20.65 -9.36 16.58
N VAL A 247 -20.97 -10.63 16.34
CA VAL A 247 -20.11 -11.57 15.62
C VAL A 247 -20.09 -11.21 14.14
N GLN A 248 -21.29 -11.18 13.53
CA GLN A 248 -21.45 -10.87 12.12
C GLN A 248 -22.88 -10.41 11.82
N LYS A 249 -23.02 -9.54 10.82
CA LYS A 249 -24.30 -9.19 10.19
C LYS A 249 -24.28 -9.68 8.75
N VAL A 250 -25.23 -10.54 8.39
CA VAL A 250 -25.23 -11.24 7.10
C VAL A 250 -26.52 -10.99 6.31
N CYS A 251 -26.35 -10.87 5.00
CA CYS A 251 -27.39 -10.72 3.98
C CYS A 251 -26.82 -11.21 2.63
N GLY A 252 -27.65 -11.23 1.60
CA GLY A 252 -27.29 -11.79 0.29
C GLY A 252 -27.32 -13.32 0.29
N LEU A 253 -26.62 -13.89 -0.69
CA LEU A 253 -26.40 -15.33 -0.77
C LEU A 253 -25.14 -15.67 0.03
N GLN A 254 -25.28 -16.54 1.03
CA GLN A 254 -24.15 -17.09 1.79
C GLN A 254 -24.19 -18.62 1.65
N GLN A 255 -23.08 -19.23 1.24
CA GLN A 255 -22.96 -20.68 1.15
C GLN A 255 -21.79 -21.15 2.00
N SER A 256 -22.01 -22.19 2.80
CA SER A 256 -20.98 -22.84 3.61
C SER A 256 -20.26 -21.90 4.59
N LEU A 257 -20.98 -20.90 5.10
CA LEU A 257 -20.48 -20.06 6.19
C LEU A 257 -20.61 -20.81 7.51
N GLU A 258 -19.52 -20.83 8.28
CA GLU A 258 -19.50 -21.38 9.64
C GLU A 258 -19.08 -20.31 10.63
N LEU A 259 -19.79 -20.24 11.76
CA LEU A 259 -19.50 -19.30 12.84
C LEU A 259 -19.47 -19.99 14.19
N PHE A 260 -18.60 -19.51 15.07
CA PHE A 260 -18.47 -19.99 16.44
C PHE A 260 -18.66 -18.86 17.45
N SER A 261 -19.37 -19.12 18.53
CA SER A 261 -19.49 -18.20 19.68
C SER A 261 -18.18 -18.07 20.45
N GLU A 262 -17.92 -16.97 21.15
CA GLU A 262 -16.75 -16.85 22.04
C GLU A 262 -17.00 -17.62 23.35
N ALA A 263 -18.25 -17.61 23.84
CA ALA A 263 -18.70 -18.25 25.08
C ALA A 263 -19.94 -19.16 24.86
N GLU A 264 -20.73 -19.41 25.91
CA GLU A 264 -21.83 -20.37 25.90
C GLU A 264 -23.16 -19.85 25.30
N ASN A 265 -23.27 -18.56 24.97
CA ASN A 265 -24.52 -17.95 24.53
C ASN A 265 -24.41 -17.26 23.16
N LEU A 266 -25.47 -17.36 22.34
CA LEU A 266 -25.65 -16.56 21.13
C LEU A 266 -27.06 -15.97 21.06
N TYR A 267 -27.15 -14.78 20.48
CA TYR A 267 -28.41 -14.09 20.20
C TYR A 267 -28.47 -13.79 18.71
N LEU A 268 -29.44 -14.38 18.02
CA LEU A 268 -29.66 -14.21 16.58
C LEU A 268 -30.90 -13.36 16.37
N GLU A 269 -30.78 -12.35 15.52
CA GLU A 269 -31.87 -11.44 15.18
C GLU A 269 -32.02 -11.31 13.67
N PHE A 270 -33.16 -11.75 13.16
CA PHE A 270 -33.54 -11.55 11.77
C PHE A 270 -34.53 -10.41 11.68
N VAL A 271 -34.20 -9.39 10.87
CA VAL A 271 -35.08 -8.27 10.56
C VAL A 271 -35.30 -8.23 9.06
N SER A 272 -36.56 -8.15 8.63
CA SER A 272 -36.92 -7.83 7.26
C SER A 272 -37.72 -6.52 7.24
N ASN A 273 -37.29 -5.53 6.47
CA ASN A 273 -37.92 -4.22 6.40
C ASN A 273 -38.23 -3.77 4.95
N ASN A 274 -37.74 -4.49 3.94
CA ASN A 274 -37.94 -4.14 2.54
C ASN A 274 -39.16 -4.85 1.93
N GLN A 275 -40.05 -4.08 1.31
CA GLN A 275 -41.20 -4.63 0.56
C GLN A 275 -40.83 -5.15 -0.85
N MET A 276 -39.64 -4.78 -1.36
CA MET A 276 -39.20 -5.10 -2.72
C MET A 276 -38.44 -6.45 -2.84
N SER A 277 -38.30 -7.21 -1.74
CA SER A 277 -37.59 -8.50 -1.71
C SER A 277 -38.46 -9.67 -2.22
N SER A 278 -39.00 -9.56 -3.44
CA SER A 278 -40.11 -10.41 -3.91
C SER A 278 -39.82 -11.90 -4.07
N GLU A 279 -38.58 -12.39 -3.93
CA GLU A 279 -38.20 -13.75 -4.35
C GLU A 279 -37.31 -14.56 -3.39
N HIS A 280 -36.82 -13.98 -2.30
CA HIS A 280 -35.80 -14.62 -1.44
C HIS A 280 -36.38 -15.66 -0.46
N ARG A 281 -35.69 -16.81 -0.33
CA ARG A 281 -36.19 -18.01 0.40
C ARG A 281 -35.91 -17.98 1.91
N GLY A 282 -35.06 -17.08 2.39
CA GLY A 282 -34.68 -16.97 3.79
C GLY A 282 -33.50 -17.89 4.12
N PHE A 283 -33.50 -18.49 5.31
CA PHE A 283 -32.35 -19.27 5.78
C PHE A 283 -32.70 -20.59 6.46
N LYS A 284 -31.72 -21.50 6.42
CA LYS A 284 -31.62 -22.77 7.13
C LYS A 284 -30.24 -22.85 7.77
N ILE A 285 -30.20 -22.79 9.10
CA ILE A 285 -28.95 -22.73 9.88
C ILE A 285 -28.93 -23.90 10.85
N ALA A 286 -27.96 -24.80 10.72
CA ALA A 286 -27.72 -25.84 11.71
C ALA A 286 -26.95 -25.26 12.90
N TYR A 287 -27.28 -25.68 14.11
CA TYR A 287 -26.56 -25.31 15.32
C TYR A 287 -26.15 -26.53 16.13
N GLU A 288 -25.01 -26.43 16.82
CA GLU A 288 -24.50 -27.44 17.74
C GLU A 288 -23.89 -26.76 18.97
N PHE A 289 -24.34 -27.16 20.16
CA PHE A 289 -23.70 -26.88 21.43
C PHE A 289 -22.68 -27.99 21.72
N SER A 290 -21.42 -27.65 21.95
CA SER A 290 -20.41 -28.65 22.25
C SER A 290 -19.28 -28.11 23.11
N GLN A 291 -18.75 -28.99 23.97
CA GLN A 291 -17.49 -28.76 24.69
C GLN A 291 -16.26 -29.19 23.86
N ARG A 292 -16.47 -29.78 22.67
CA ARG A 292 -15.39 -30.25 21.79
C ARG A 292 -14.70 -29.13 21.03
N PHE A 293 -15.38 -27.99 20.88
CA PHE A 293 -14.82 -26.81 20.22
C PHE A 293 -13.74 -26.20 21.10
N VAL A 294 -12.78 -25.55 20.47
CA VAL A 294 -11.60 -25.02 21.15
C VAL A 294 -11.99 -24.03 22.26
N SER A 295 -11.39 -24.15 23.46
CA SER A 295 -11.57 -23.16 24.52
C SER A 295 -10.69 -21.93 24.28
N ILE A 296 -11.28 -20.73 24.20
CA ILE A 296 -10.55 -19.48 23.94
C ILE A 296 -9.69 -19.06 25.14
N ASP A 297 -10.16 -19.28 26.36
CA ASP A 297 -9.42 -18.94 27.59
C ASP A 297 -8.05 -19.61 27.65
N GLN A 298 -7.95 -20.84 27.15
CA GLN A 298 -6.70 -21.61 27.11
C GLN A 298 -5.73 -21.13 26.03
N LEU A 299 -6.25 -20.59 24.92
CA LEU A 299 -5.44 -20.12 23.79
C LEU A 299 -4.77 -18.77 24.07
N ASN A 300 -5.46 -17.87 24.75
CA ASN A 300 -4.95 -16.52 25.00
C ASN A 300 -3.90 -16.48 26.11
N GLY A 301 -3.86 -17.49 27.00
CA GLY A 301 -2.87 -17.61 28.08
C GLY A 301 -2.80 -16.40 29.03
N GLY A 302 -3.80 -15.51 28.99
CA GLY A 302 -3.79 -14.22 29.68
C GLY A 302 -2.75 -13.21 29.18
N GLN A 303 -2.14 -13.43 28.01
CA GLN A 303 -1.12 -12.52 27.47
C GLN A 303 -1.76 -11.25 26.89
N PHE A 304 -1.22 -10.09 27.26
CA PHE A 304 -1.58 -8.83 26.61
C PHE A 304 -1.12 -8.86 25.14
N GLY A 305 -1.93 -8.29 24.24
CA GLY A 305 -1.63 -8.25 22.80
C GLY A 305 -2.13 -9.45 21.98
N ILE A 306 -2.66 -10.51 22.62
CA ILE A 306 -3.31 -11.63 21.91
C ILE A 306 -4.83 -11.47 22.02
N THR A 307 -5.51 -11.50 20.86
CA THR A 307 -6.96 -11.36 20.78
C THR A 307 -7.55 -12.44 19.87
N HIS A 308 -8.66 -13.05 20.29
CA HIS A 308 -9.41 -13.98 19.45
C HIS A 308 -10.25 -13.24 18.41
N LEU A 309 -10.33 -13.79 17.19
CA LEU A 309 -11.18 -13.26 16.13
C LEU A 309 -12.60 -13.85 16.27
N ARG A 310 -13.56 -13.03 16.71
CA ARG A 310 -14.96 -13.43 16.90
C ARG A 310 -15.55 -14.08 15.66
N GLY A 311 -16.34 -15.13 15.88
CA GLY A 311 -16.93 -15.93 14.80
C GLY A 311 -16.04 -17.07 14.32
N THR A 312 -14.76 -17.12 14.70
CA THR A 312 -13.85 -18.20 14.33
C THR A 312 -13.73 -19.25 15.45
N GLU A 313 -13.36 -20.48 15.08
CA GLU A 313 -13.16 -21.53 16.08
C GLU A 313 -11.95 -21.22 16.97
N CYS A 314 -10.83 -20.78 16.40
CA CYS A 314 -9.57 -20.60 17.15
C CYS A 314 -8.61 -19.60 16.52
N ASP A 315 -9.08 -18.71 15.62
CA ASP A 315 -8.18 -17.76 14.99
C ASP A 315 -7.78 -16.66 15.99
N LEU A 316 -6.49 -16.38 16.06
CA LEU A 316 -5.90 -15.40 16.96
C LEU A 316 -5.21 -14.31 16.17
N ARG A 317 -5.26 -13.10 16.71
CA ARG A 317 -4.47 -11.96 16.27
C ARG A 317 -3.52 -11.57 17.40
N VAL A 318 -2.23 -11.69 17.12
CA VAL A 318 -1.13 -11.32 18.03
C VAL A 318 -0.57 -10.00 17.55
N GLN A 319 -0.72 -8.96 18.35
CA GLN A 319 -0.22 -7.63 18.04
C GLN A 319 1.01 -7.32 18.89
N SER A 320 2.02 -6.74 18.27
CA SER A 320 3.19 -6.23 18.98
C SER A 320 2.80 -5.26 20.08
N SER A 321 3.32 -5.50 21.28
CA SER A 321 3.11 -4.65 22.46
C SER A 321 4.27 -3.68 22.73
N LYS A 322 5.28 -3.63 21.86
CA LYS A 322 6.63 -3.06 22.12
C LYS A 322 7.37 -3.69 23.31
N GLU A 323 6.73 -4.58 24.07
CA GLU A 323 7.30 -5.36 25.17
C GLU A 323 7.60 -6.80 24.71
N ASN A 324 8.16 -7.60 25.62
CA ASN A 324 8.78 -8.90 25.34
C ASN A 324 7.89 -9.92 24.59
N GLU A 325 8.56 -10.94 24.07
CA GLU A 325 8.08 -12.07 23.28
C GLU A 325 6.68 -12.62 23.66
N HIS A 326 5.89 -12.94 22.64
CA HIS A 326 4.60 -13.60 22.78
C HIS A 326 4.76 -15.12 22.58
N VAL A 327 3.85 -15.90 23.15
CA VAL A 327 3.87 -17.36 22.97
C VAL A 327 2.55 -17.80 22.36
N ILE A 328 2.63 -18.44 21.19
CA ILE A 328 1.48 -19.06 20.53
C ILE A 328 1.57 -20.58 20.65
N MET A 329 0.42 -21.20 20.82
CA MET A 329 0.30 -22.65 21.02
C MET A 329 -0.85 -23.21 20.20
N SER A 330 -0.75 -24.47 19.81
CA SER A 330 -1.90 -25.21 19.28
C SER A 330 -3.01 -25.35 20.32
N PRO A 331 -4.28 -25.50 19.91
CA PRO A 331 -5.39 -25.77 20.82
C PRO A 331 -5.12 -26.94 21.76
N ASN A 332 -5.57 -26.82 23.01
CA ASN A 332 -5.40 -27.79 24.10
C ASN A 332 -3.95 -28.06 24.54
N TYR A 333 -2.93 -27.37 23.99
CA TYR A 333 -1.53 -27.62 24.36
C TYR A 333 -1.33 -27.59 25.89
N PRO A 334 -0.59 -28.55 26.48
CA PRO A 334 0.18 -29.63 25.87
C PRO A 334 -0.60 -30.93 25.61
N GLN A 335 -1.92 -30.92 25.80
CA GLN A 335 -2.79 -32.04 25.47
C GLN A 335 -3.02 -32.14 23.95
N PRO A 336 -3.54 -33.27 23.45
CA PRO A 336 -3.76 -33.43 22.03
C PRO A 336 -4.77 -32.43 21.45
N TYR A 337 -4.44 -31.91 20.28
CA TYR A 337 -5.25 -30.94 19.56
C TYR A 337 -6.49 -31.61 18.90
N PRO A 338 -7.63 -30.89 18.79
CA PRO A 338 -8.79 -31.37 18.06
C PRO A 338 -8.60 -31.21 16.55
N SER A 339 -9.46 -31.86 15.75
CA SER A 339 -9.58 -31.59 14.32
C SER A 339 -10.16 -30.19 14.08
N THR A 340 -9.29 -29.25 13.70
CA THR A 340 -9.62 -27.83 13.48
C THR A 340 -8.63 -27.17 12.52
N THR A 341 -8.99 -25.97 12.06
CA THR A 341 -8.10 -25.05 11.34
C THR A 341 -8.02 -23.73 12.09
N CYS A 342 -6.84 -23.40 12.62
CA CYS A 342 -6.58 -22.17 13.37
C CYS A 342 -5.59 -21.29 12.63
N THR A 343 -5.89 -20.00 12.53
CA THR A 343 -5.06 -18.98 11.91
C THR A 343 -4.51 -18.05 12.99
N TYR A 344 -3.19 -17.89 13.04
CA TYR A 344 -2.51 -16.95 13.92
C TYR A 344 -1.97 -15.81 13.06
N ILE A 345 -2.55 -14.63 13.20
CA ILE A 345 -2.16 -13.41 12.49
C ILE A 345 -1.22 -12.63 13.40
N LEU A 346 0.07 -12.58 13.04
CA LEU A 346 1.11 -11.91 13.81
C LEU A 346 1.35 -10.53 13.18
N ASP A 347 0.97 -9.47 13.88
CA ASP A 347 1.06 -8.08 13.45
C ASP A 347 2.14 -7.34 14.23
N GLY A 348 3.26 -7.09 13.58
CA GLY A 348 4.25 -6.10 14.02
C GLY A 348 3.73 -4.68 13.83
N LEU A 349 4.39 -3.72 14.48
CA LEU A 349 4.06 -2.32 14.30
C LEU A 349 4.41 -1.83 12.89
N GLN A 350 3.45 -1.11 12.31
CA GLN A 350 3.60 -0.45 11.02
C GLN A 350 3.01 0.96 11.11
N GLY A 351 3.88 1.96 11.05
CA GLY A 351 3.47 3.35 11.13
C GLY A 351 4.53 4.32 10.62
N ALA A 352 4.30 5.61 10.86
CA ALA A 352 5.24 6.66 10.46
C ALA A 352 6.53 6.68 11.30
N GLN A 353 6.56 6.02 12.46
CA GLN A 353 7.71 5.97 13.37
C GLN A 353 8.19 4.55 13.65
N ASP A 354 7.30 3.58 13.61
CA ASP A 354 7.61 2.18 13.90
C ASP A 354 7.49 1.33 12.63
N LEU A 355 8.48 0.48 12.39
CA LEU A 355 8.43 -0.61 11.42
C LEU A 355 9.07 -1.82 12.08
N GLU A 356 8.32 -2.91 12.18
CA GLU A 356 8.79 -4.14 12.79
C GLU A 356 8.73 -5.31 11.81
N LYS A 357 9.61 -6.29 12.01
CA LYS A 357 9.52 -7.62 11.44
C LYS A 357 9.15 -8.61 12.54
N VAL A 358 8.53 -9.71 12.13
CA VAL A 358 8.09 -10.80 13.00
C VAL A 358 9.11 -11.92 12.89
N LEU A 359 9.59 -12.39 14.04
CA LEU A 359 10.40 -13.59 14.14
C LEU A 359 9.61 -14.66 14.88
N ILE A 360 9.62 -15.88 14.36
CA ILE A 360 8.99 -17.04 15.01
C ILE A 360 10.02 -18.13 15.23
N HIS A 361 10.08 -18.60 16.49
CA HIS A 361 10.94 -19.69 16.92
C HIS A 361 10.09 -20.82 17.51
N PHE A 362 10.19 -22.02 16.95
CA PHE A 362 9.44 -23.19 17.45
C PHE A 362 10.21 -23.88 18.58
N GLU A 363 9.66 -23.88 19.80
CA GLU A 363 10.18 -24.70 20.90
C GLU A 363 9.75 -26.17 20.76
N THR A 364 8.57 -26.40 20.19
CA THR A 364 8.01 -27.73 19.95
C THR A 364 7.15 -27.69 18.70
N LEU A 365 7.27 -28.71 17.84
CA LEU A 365 6.48 -28.86 16.62
C LEU A 365 6.24 -30.35 16.35
N GLN A 366 5.07 -30.84 16.76
CA GLN A 366 4.65 -32.23 16.60
C GLN A 366 3.23 -32.24 16.03
N VAL A 367 3.11 -32.39 14.72
CA VAL A 367 1.84 -32.46 14.00
C VAL A 367 1.89 -33.62 13.03
N THR A 368 1.31 -34.76 13.41
CA THR A 368 1.30 -35.98 12.59
C THR A 368 0.31 -35.87 11.44
N SER A 369 0.82 -36.17 10.23
CA SER A 369 0.06 -36.31 8.99
C SER A 369 0.17 -37.74 8.48
N ASN A 370 -0.90 -38.23 7.83
CA ASN A 370 -0.89 -39.54 7.16
C ASN A 370 -0.15 -39.51 5.81
N SER A 371 -0.05 -38.33 5.19
CA SER A 371 0.70 -38.09 3.96
C SER A 371 2.09 -37.55 4.26
N LYS A 372 3.10 -38.01 3.51
CA LYS A 372 4.47 -37.48 3.55
C LYS A 372 4.54 -36.01 3.08
N ASP A 373 3.60 -35.58 2.25
CA ASP A 373 3.51 -34.19 1.76
C ASP A 373 2.69 -33.28 2.71
N CYS A 374 2.40 -33.79 3.91
CA CYS A 374 1.66 -33.09 4.96
C CYS A 374 0.28 -32.57 4.47
N GLU A 375 -0.47 -33.32 3.67
CA GLU A 375 -1.74 -32.83 3.08
C GLU A 375 -2.85 -32.65 4.12
N ASP A 376 -2.92 -33.59 5.07
CA ASP A 376 -4.03 -33.73 6.01
C ASP A 376 -3.84 -32.92 7.30
N ALA A 377 -2.60 -32.78 7.76
CA ALA A 377 -2.26 -32.03 8.96
C ALA A 377 -0.90 -31.34 8.83
N TYR A 378 -0.84 -30.05 9.12
CA TYR A 378 0.38 -29.25 8.98
C TYR A 378 0.31 -27.93 9.73
N VAL A 379 1.50 -27.36 9.95
CA VAL A 379 1.70 -25.94 10.26
C VAL A 379 2.26 -25.26 9.01
N ALA A 380 1.54 -24.30 8.46
CA ALA A 380 1.95 -23.51 7.31
C ALA A 380 2.28 -22.08 7.76
N ILE A 381 3.27 -21.47 7.11
CA ILE A 381 3.74 -20.11 7.40
C ILE A 381 3.76 -19.30 6.12
N PHE A 382 3.21 -18.09 6.22
CA PHE A 382 3.17 -17.08 5.17
C PHE A 382 3.93 -15.85 5.67
N LEU A 383 5.16 -15.67 5.18
CA LEU A 383 6.09 -14.62 5.60
C LEU A 383 5.65 -13.21 5.20
N ASN A 384 4.72 -13.13 4.24
CA ASN A 384 4.10 -11.88 3.77
C ASN A 384 2.73 -11.58 4.38
N GLY A 385 2.23 -12.43 5.29
CA GLY A 385 0.90 -12.22 5.90
C GLY A 385 -0.27 -12.41 4.92
N GLN A 386 -0.07 -13.20 3.86
CA GLN A 386 -1.06 -13.46 2.82
C GLN A 386 -2.25 -14.31 3.31
N ASP A 387 -3.34 -14.33 2.54
CA ASP A 387 -4.48 -15.21 2.82
C ASP A 387 -4.17 -16.65 2.40
N TRP A 388 -4.20 -17.55 3.38
CA TRP A 388 -3.87 -18.95 3.20
C TRP A 388 -4.87 -19.71 2.32
N LYS A 389 -6.07 -19.17 2.09
CA LYS A 389 -7.09 -19.80 1.26
C LYS A 389 -6.78 -19.70 -0.23
N THR A 390 -5.98 -18.71 -0.63
CA THR A 390 -5.68 -18.41 -2.04
C THR A 390 -4.22 -18.64 -2.41
N GLU A 391 -3.30 -18.48 -1.46
CA GLU A 391 -1.86 -18.51 -1.70
C GLU A 391 -1.19 -19.80 -1.22
N ILE A 392 0.00 -20.07 -1.74
CA ILE A 392 0.83 -21.21 -1.36
C ILE A 392 1.72 -20.80 -0.17
N PRO A 393 1.86 -21.62 0.88
CA PRO A 393 2.70 -21.27 2.02
C PRO A 393 4.19 -21.25 1.67
N ASP A 394 4.92 -20.29 2.24
CA ASP A 394 6.38 -20.17 2.12
C ASP A 394 7.09 -21.35 2.81
N ALA A 395 6.53 -21.81 3.92
CA ALA A 395 7.00 -23.00 4.64
C ALA A 395 5.82 -23.84 5.14
N LYS A 396 5.98 -25.17 5.07
CA LYS A 396 4.98 -26.15 5.50
C LYS A 396 5.63 -27.26 6.30
N PHE A 397 5.13 -27.52 7.50
CA PHE A 397 5.72 -28.44 8.45
C PHE A 397 4.72 -29.49 8.96
N CYS A 398 5.21 -30.72 9.09
CA CYS A 398 4.55 -31.79 9.84
C CYS A 398 5.61 -32.78 10.38
N SER A 399 5.24 -33.66 11.30
CA SER A 399 6.16 -34.62 11.95
C SER A 399 6.89 -35.53 10.97
N ALA A 400 6.36 -35.77 9.77
CA ALA A 400 7.01 -36.58 8.74
C ALA A 400 8.21 -35.86 8.07
N ASN A 401 8.17 -34.53 8.00
CA ASN A 401 9.15 -33.71 7.28
C ASN A 401 10.09 -32.93 8.21
N VAL A 402 9.82 -32.95 9.52
CA VAL A 402 10.61 -32.25 10.54
C VAL A 402 11.32 -33.29 11.42
N ALA A 403 12.56 -33.63 11.05
CA ALA A 403 13.43 -34.46 11.89
C ALA A 403 14.14 -33.64 12.98
N THR A 404 14.40 -32.36 12.69
CA THR A 404 14.98 -31.35 13.59
C THR A 404 14.14 -30.08 13.49
N LEU A 405 13.97 -29.36 14.60
CA LEU A 405 13.21 -28.10 14.61
C LEU A 405 13.78 -27.10 13.59
N PRO A 406 12.92 -26.33 12.90
CA PRO A 406 13.37 -25.33 11.94
C PRO A 406 14.10 -24.17 12.64
N ASP A 407 15.00 -23.53 11.92
CA ASP A 407 15.62 -22.26 12.36
C ASP A 407 14.54 -21.17 12.49
N THR A 408 14.87 -20.11 13.23
CA THR A 408 13.98 -18.95 13.39
C THR A 408 13.64 -18.34 12.04
N LEU A 409 12.34 -18.19 11.77
CA LEU A 409 11.85 -17.64 10.51
C LEU A 409 11.53 -16.16 10.68
N GLU A 410 11.92 -15.36 9.69
CA GLU A 410 11.74 -13.92 9.67
C GLU A 410 10.71 -13.51 8.61
N SER A 411 9.77 -12.64 8.97
CA SER A 411 8.82 -12.09 8.01
C SER A 411 9.47 -11.09 7.06
N LEU A 412 8.91 -11.00 5.85
CA LEU A 412 9.33 -10.02 4.84
C LEU A 412 8.60 -8.68 4.98
N ASN A 413 7.54 -8.67 5.78
CA ASN A 413 6.65 -7.54 6.03
C ASN A 413 6.32 -7.47 7.53
N PRO A 414 5.72 -6.38 8.04
CA PRO A 414 5.27 -6.28 9.43
C PRO A 414 4.11 -7.23 9.79
N ARG A 415 3.82 -8.23 8.95
CA ARG A 415 2.80 -9.23 9.20
C ARG A 415 3.31 -10.61 8.79
N MET A 416 3.05 -11.60 9.64
CA MET A 416 3.23 -13.01 9.34
C MET A 416 1.92 -13.76 9.65
N THR A 417 1.53 -14.70 8.80
CA THR A 417 0.37 -15.57 9.08
C THR A 417 0.85 -16.99 9.30
N VAL A 418 0.42 -17.62 10.39
CA VAL A 418 0.68 -19.03 10.68
C VAL A 418 -0.66 -19.78 10.67
N VAL A 419 -0.72 -20.92 10.01
CA VAL A 419 -1.94 -21.72 9.89
C VAL A 419 -1.68 -23.13 10.41
N LEU A 420 -2.43 -23.53 11.42
CA LEU A 420 -2.53 -24.91 11.84
C LEU A 420 -3.75 -25.52 11.17
N ARG A 421 -3.56 -26.55 10.35
CA ARG A 421 -4.65 -27.37 9.82
C ARG A 421 -4.50 -28.78 10.33
N THR A 422 -5.57 -29.36 10.85
CA THR A 422 -5.60 -30.72 11.39
C THR A 422 -6.92 -31.38 11.00
N SER A 423 -6.85 -32.58 10.41
CA SER A 423 -8.04 -33.31 9.96
C SER A 423 -8.41 -34.49 10.86
N ASN A 424 -7.46 -35.03 11.63
CA ASN A 424 -7.64 -36.18 12.51
C ASN A 424 -7.19 -35.85 13.93
N ASN A 425 -7.89 -36.43 14.90
CA ASN A 425 -7.44 -36.40 16.29
C ASN A 425 -6.17 -37.25 16.41
N SER A 426 -5.03 -36.58 16.59
CA SER A 426 -3.76 -37.27 16.87
C SER A 426 -3.53 -37.31 18.38
N ASN A 427 -2.53 -38.07 18.84
CA ASN A 427 -2.06 -38.03 20.23
C ASN A 427 -0.86 -37.06 20.40
N ASP A 428 -0.52 -36.29 19.36
CA ASP A 428 0.60 -35.37 19.41
C ASP A 428 0.24 -34.14 20.23
N ARG A 429 1.28 -33.51 20.79
CA ARG A 429 1.12 -32.32 21.62
C ARG A 429 0.87 -31.05 20.82
N GLY A 430 1.01 -31.09 19.49
CA GLY A 430 0.89 -29.92 18.62
C GLY A 430 2.16 -29.08 18.62
N PHE A 431 2.02 -27.75 18.66
CA PHE A 431 3.17 -26.84 18.62
C PHE A 431 3.12 -25.77 19.71
N LYS A 432 4.31 -25.32 20.08
CA LYS A 432 4.54 -24.14 20.91
C LYS A 432 5.64 -23.32 20.24
N ALA A 433 5.34 -22.06 19.96
CA ALA A 433 6.27 -21.14 19.32
C ALA A 433 6.32 -19.81 20.05
N VAL A 434 7.53 -19.25 20.11
CA VAL A 434 7.82 -17.93 20.63
C VAL A 434 7.86 -16.96 19.46
N VAL A 435 7.14 -15.86 19.58
CA VAL A 435 7.03 -14.80 18.58
C VAL A 435 7.69 -13.55 19.14
N LYS A 436 8.71 -13.06 18.45
CA LYS A 436 9.42 -11.82 18.78
C LYS A 436 9.16 -10.79 17.69
N PHE A 437 8.95 -9.55 18.09
CA PHE A 437 8.89 -8.42 17.18
C PHE A 437 10.20 -7.63 17.29
N GLU A 438 10.89 -7.44 16.17
CA GLU A 438 12.13 -6.66 16.11
C GLU A 438 11.94 -5.47 15.20
N THR A 439 12.57 -4.35 15.53
CA THR A 439 12.54 -3.16 14.68
C THR A 439 13.27 -3.42 13.37
N ASP A 440 12.57 -3.24 12.25
CA ASP A 440 13.16 -3.30 10.92
C ASP A 440 13.53 -1.88 10.46
N PHE A 441 14.84 -1.61 10.44
CA PHE A 441 15.36 -0.34 9.97
C PHE A 441 15.43 -0.24 8.44
N GLY A 442 15.15 -1.31 7.69
CA GLY A 442 15.21 -1.29 6.22
C GLY A 442 16.60 -0.94 5.67
N ILE A 443 17.67 -1.36 6.37
CA ILE A 443 19.06 -1.09 6.00
C ILE A 443 19.66 -2.35 5.35
N PRO A 444 20.18 -2.28 4.12
CA PRO A 444 20.85 -3.40 3.47
C PRO A 444 22.22 -3.58 4.13
N GLY A 445 22.34 -4.46 5.11
CA GLY A 445 23.60 -4.71 5.82
C GLY A 445 23.46 -5.85 6.83
N THR A 446 24.58 -6.34 7.35
CA THR A 446 24.52 -7.33 8.44
C THR A 446 24.35 -6.62 9.78
N PRO A 447 23.27 -6.86 10.53
CA PRO A 447 23.11 -6.29 11.87
C PRO A 447 24.23 -6.79 12.78
N ALA A 448 24.69 -5.94 13.69
CA ALA A 448 25.78 -6.24 14.61
C ALA A 448 25.38 -7.18 15.77
N SER A 449 24.09 -7.28 16.04
CA SER A 449 23.52 -8.11 17.10
C SER A 449 22.04 -8.39 16.84
N ASP A 450 21.48 -9.39 17.51
CA ASP A 450 20.04 -9.73 17.51
C ASP A 450 19.20 -8.80 18.41
N SER A 451 19.69 -7.58 18.64
CA SER A 451 19.05 -6.56 19.49
C SER A 451 18.44 -5.44 18.66
N ASN A 452 17.49 -4.71 19.23
CA ASN A 452 16.87 -3.52 18.62
C ASN A 452 17.84 -2.32 18.45
N GLU A 453 19.16 -2.55 18.58
CA GLU A 453 20.18 -1.54 18.30
C GLU A 453 20.41 -1.40 16.80
N CYS A 454 20.29 -0.17 16.29
CA CYS A 454 20.56 0.14 14.89
C CYS A 454 22.07 0.16 14.61
N THR A 455 22.73 -1.00 14.55
CA THR A 455 24.17 -1.09 14.22
C THR A 455 24.40 -2.11 13.10
N PHE A 456 25.10 -1.70 12.05
CA PHE A 456 25.32 -2.51 10.86
C PHE A 456 26.79 -2.59 10.46
N HIS A 457 27.24 -3.77 10.04
CA HIS A 457 28.58 -4.03 9.54
C HIS A 457 28.60 -4.30 8.03
N PHE A 458 29.58 -3.72 7.37
CA PHE A 458 29.86 -3.89 5.95
C PHE A 458 31.32 -4.29 5.81
N ASN A 459 31.57 -5.55 5.46
CA ASN A 459 32.92 -6.10 5.45
C ASN A 459 33.43 -6.25 4.03
N SER A 460 34.65 -5.77 3.78
CA SER A 460 35.32 -5.92 2.46
C SER A 460 35.67 -7.37 2.10
N LEU A 461 35.47 -8.31 3.04
CA LEU A 461 35.60 -9.75 2.81
C LEU A 461 34.37 -10.34 2.12
N SER A 462 33.17 -9.83 2.44
CA SER A 462 31.92 -10.28 1.82
C SER A 462 31.65 -9.55 0.53
N GLU A 463 31.79 -8.22 0.53
CA GLU A 463 31.43 -7.39 -0.63
C GLU A 463 32.39 -6.19 -0.78
N LYS A 464 32.81 -5.87 -2.01
CA LYS A 464 33.77 -4.80 -2.29
C LYS A 464 33.14 -3.42 -2.47
N GLU A 465 31.89 -3.39 -2.87
CA GLU A 465 31.10 -2.19 -3.07
C GLU A 465 29.63 -2.50 -2.76
N GLY A 466 28.84 -1.49 -2.43
CA GLY A 466 27.44 -1.68 -2.10
C GLY A 466 26.79 -0.37 -1.67
N THR A 467 25.60 -0.47 -1.08
CA THR A 467 24.84 0.70 -0.63
C THR A 467 24.45 0.59 0.83
N PHE A 468 24.24 1.73 1.48
CA PHE A 468 23.64 1.83 2.80
C PHE A 468 22.77 3.09 2.87
N ASN A 469 21.78 3.09 3.75
CA ASN A 469 20.82 4.18 3.88
C ASN A 469 20.50 4.49 5.34
N SER A 470 19.89 5.65 5.55
CA SER A 470 19.19 5.97 6.80
C SER A 470 18.05 4.97 7.02
N PRO A 471 17.61 4.79 8.28
CA PRO A 471 16.44 3.96 8.59
C PRO A 471 15.25 4.29 7.70
N ARG A 472 14.60 3.24 7.20
CA ARG A 472 13.33 3.26 6.46
C ARG A 472 13.34 3.98 5.11
N TYR A 473 14.50 4.38 4.60
CA TYR A 473 14.61 4.98 3.27
C TYR A 473 13.90 4.11 2.21
N PRO A 474 13.03 4.67 1.34
CA PRO A 474 12.85 6.10 1.05
C PRO A 474 11.83 6.84 1.94
N GLU A 475 11.18 6.15 2.88
CA GLU A 475 10.29 6.78 3.86
C GLU A 475 11.07 7.61 4.88
N ASN A 476 10.35 8.41 5.68
CA ASN A 476 10.97 9.23 6.70
C ASN A 476 11.61 8.37 7.81
N TYR A 477 12.84 8.72 8.21
CA TYR A 477 13.50 8.06 9.33
C TYR A 477 12.76 8.33 10.66
N PRO A 478 12.79 7.41 11.63
CA PRO A 478 12.17 7.62 12.94
C PRO A 478 12.90 8.68 13.78
N VAL A 479 12.17 9.32 14.70
CA VAL A 479 12.72 10.22 15.72
C VAL A 479 13.52 9.44 16.77
N ASP A 480 14.32 10.14 17.59
CA ASP A 480 15.11 9.58 18.70
C ASP A 480 15.95 8.35 18.32
N THR A 481 16.46 8.34 17.08
CA THR A 481 17.14 7.19 16.51
C THR A 481 18.63 7.46 16.38
N VAL A 482 19.45 6.52 16.85
CA VAL A 482 20.90 6.52 16.67
C VAL A 482 21.29 5.26 15.90
N CYS A 483 21.83 5.44 14.70
CA CYS A 483 22.25 4.35 13.82
C CYS A 483 23.75 4.39 13.52
N ILE A 484 24.44 3.28 13.71
CA ILE A 484 25.89 3.16 13.53
C ILE A 484 26.19 2.20 12.37
N TYR A 485 27.03 2.64 11.44
CA TYR A 485 27.47 1.85 10.29
C TYR A 485 28.99 1.70 10.32
N TRP A 486 29.46 0.45 10.28
CA TRP A 486 30.87 0.10 10.27
C TRP A 486 31.29 -0.39 8.89
N LEU A 487 31.98 0.46 8.14
CA LEU A 487 32.55 0.13 6.83
C LEU A 487 33.97 -0.40 7.03
N ASN A 488 34.11 -1.73 7.02
CA ASN A 488 35.30 -2.46 7.42
C ASN A 488 36.16 -2.90 6.22
N GLY A 489 37.14 -2.08 5.84
CA GLY A 489 38.15 -2.41 4.84
C GLY A 489 39.34 -3.20 5.39
N LYS A 490 40.01 -3.97 4.51
CA LYS A 490 41.26 -4.69 4.86
C LYS A 490 42.41 -3.70 5.01
N ILE A 491 43.48 -4.13 5.70
CA ILE A 491 44.72 -3.35 5.76
C ILE A 491 45.24 -3.11 4.34
N GLY A 492 45.53 -1.84 4.01
CA GLY A 492 45.94 -1.42 2.67
C GLY A 492 44.79 -0.99 1.75
N GLU A 493 43.54 -1.09 2.20
CA GLU A 493 42.37 -0.54 1.53
C GLU A 493 41.93 0.77 2.18
N ARG A 494 41.17 1.56 1.42
CA ARG A 494 40.50 2.77 1.88
C ARG A 494 39.04 2.74 1.47
N VAL A 495 38.23 3.45 2.24
CA VAL A 495 36.78 3.49 2.06
C VAL A 495 36.42 4.77 1.34
N ARG A 496 35.75 4.63 0.19
CA ARG A 496 35.16 5.75 -0.54
C ARG A 496 33.64 5.73 -0.33
N ILE A 497 33.03 6.89 -0.11
CA ILE A 497 31.58 7.05 0.05
C ILE A 497 31.07 8.17 -0.84
N TYR A 498 29.92 8.00 -1.48
CA TYR A 498 29.21 9.08 -2.17
C TYR A 498 27.69 8.90 -2.05
N PHE A 499 26.95 10.00 -2.10
CA PHE A 499 25.52 10.04 -1.78
C PHE A 499 24.67 10.24 -3.04
N ASP A 500 23.64 9.41 -3.19
CA ASP A 500 22.59 9.60 -4.20
C ASP A 500 21.61 10.68 -3.76
N GLN A 501 21.18 10.60 -2.51
CA GLN A 501 20.23 11.49 -1.87
C GLN A 501 20.68 11.72 -0.44
N PHE A 502 20.51 12.95 0.04
CA PHE A 502 20.81 13.34 1.40
C PHE A 502 19.89 14.50 1.78
N VAL A 503 18.87 14.19 2.58
CA VAL A 503 17.88 15.15 3.06
C VAL A 503 17.60 14.84 4.52
N LEU A 504 18.11 15.67 5.41
CA LEU A 504 17.85 15.61 6.84
C LEU A 504 16.92 16.74 7.26
N ALA A 505 16.21 16.57 8.37
CA ALA A 505 15.31 17.58 8.89
C ALA A 505 16.10 18.81 9.35
N PRO A 506 15.66 20.03 9.00
CA PRO A 506 16.33 21.25 9.46
C PRO A 506 16.09 21.43 10.96
N SER A 507 17.14 21.81 11.68
CA SER A 507 17.00 22.20 13.08
C SER A 507 16.53 23.65 13.19
N PHE A 508 15.44 23.86 13.92
CA PHE A 508 14.94 25.19 14.26
C PHE A 508 15.50 25.71 15.60
N SER A 509 16.38 24.93 16.25
CA SER A 509 17.00 25.34 17.51
C SER A 509 18.07 26.41 17.27
N LYS A 510 18.01 27.49 18.04
CA LYS A 510 19.08 28.52 18.06
C LYS A 510 20.37 28.00 18.68
N ILE A 511 20.31 26.90 19.45
CA ILE A 511 21.42 26.35 20.25
C ILE A 511 22.17 25.27 19.46
N ASP A 512 21.46 24.32 18.86
CA ASP A 512 22.06 23.27 18.01
C ASP A 512 21.43 23.30 16.62
N ARG A 513 22.14 23.91 15.66
CA ARG A 513 21.69 24.00 14.26
C ARG A 513 21.85 22.70 13.47
N CYS A 514 22.38 21.65 14.09
CA CYS A 514 22.70 20.38 13.46
C CYS A 514 22.26 19.21 14.37
N ALA A 515 21.00 19.27 14.81
CA ALA A 515 20.38 18.27 15.68
C ALA A 515 20.36 16.91 14.97
N ASP A 516 19.65 16.84 13.84
CA ASP A 516 19.71 15.72 12.90
C ASP A 516 20.99 15.79 12.08
N ARG A 517 21.82 14.75 12.20
CA ARG A 517 23.15 14.76 11.62
C ARG A 517 23.70 13.39 11.27
N LEU A 518 24.58 13.37 10.29
CA LEU A 518 25.46 12.25 9.97
C LEU A 518 26.91 12.63 10.32
N GLU A 519 27.52 11.89 11.23
CA GLU A 519 28.92 12.02 11.60
C GLU A 519 29.73 10.88 10.99
N LEU A 520 30.86 11.20 10.35
CA LEU A 520 31.75 10.22 9.77
C LEU A 520 33.10 10.29 10.46
N TYR A 521 33.63 9.13 10.84
CA TYR A 521 34.93 9.01 11.49
C TYR A 521 35.85 8.11 10.67
N ASN A 522 37.09 8.56 10.48
CA ASN A 522 38.17 7.69 10.06
C ASN A 522 38.56 6.79 11.23
N VAL A 523 38.65 5.49 10.99
CA VAL A 523 39.12 4.54 11.99
C VAL A 523 40.39 3.88 11.44
N PHE A 524 41.50 4.15 12.11
CA PHE A 524 42.82 3.63 11.74
C PHE A 524 43.02 2.19 12.23
N SER A 525 44.04 1.50 11.72
CA SER A 525 44.38 0.13 12.13
C SER A 525 44.69 -0.01 13.63
N ASN A 526 45.08 1.09 14.30
CA ASN A 526 45.33 1.16 15.74
C ASN A 526 44.08 1.53 16.58
N ASN A 527 42.89 1.49 15.99
CA ASN A 527 41.61 1.91 16.60
C ASN A 527 41.55 3.38 17.02
N ARG A 528 42.47 4.23 16.57
CA ARG A 528 42.31 5.67 16.71
C ARG A 528 41.17 6.13 15.80
N GLU A 529 40.28 6.95 16.33
CA GLU A 529 39.21 7.59 15.55
C GLU A 529 39.52 9.07 15.33
N THR A 530 39.25 9.58 14.13
CA THR A 530 39.27 11.03 13.85
C THR A 530 38.05 11.43 13.05
N LEU A 531 37.37 12.51 13.46
CA LEU A 531 36.21 13.02 12.76
C LEU A 531 36.61 13.45 11.33
N LEU A 532 35.91 12.90 10.34
CA LEU A 532 36.05 13.23 8.92
C LEU A 532 35.13 14.41 8.57
N GLY A 533 33.89 14.37 9.03
CA GLY A 533 32.88 15.42 8.76
C GLY A 533 31.59 15.21 9.54
N LYS A 534 30.86 16.31 9.74
CA LYS A 534 29.52 16.36 10.35
C LYS A 534 28.57 17.05 9.37
N TYR A 535 27.54 16.34 8.95
CA TYR A 535 26.60 16.76 7.91
C TYR A 535 25.18 16.87 8.46
N CYS A 536 24.46 17.93 8.09
CA CYS A 536 23.09 18.25 8.52
C CYS A 536 22.28 18.73 7.30
N ALA A 537 21.01 19.11 7.50
CA ALA A 537 20.11 19.57 6.45
C ALA A 537 20.69 20.64 5.49
N GLU A 538 21.52 21.56 6.00
CA GLU A 538 22.12 22.64 5.20
C GLU A 538 23.39 22.22 4.44
N ASN A 539 23.94 21.03 4.73
CA ASN A 539 25.23 20.58 4.24
C ASN A 539 25.12 19.22 3.55
N TYR A 540 25.09 19.23 2.21
CA TYR A 540 25.12 18.00 1.43
C TYR A 540 26.57 17.49 1.33
N PRO A 541 26.87 16.25 1.78
CA PRO A 541 28.20 15.68 1.71
C PRO A 541 28.67 15.47 0.27
N GLY A 542 29.79 16.07 -0.12
CA GLY A 542 30.46 15.71 -1.37
C GLY A 542 31.14 14.34 -1.30
N PRO A 543 31.64 13.78 -2.43
CA PRO A 543 32.33 12.50 -2.46
C PRO A 543 33.43 12.41 -1.39
N ILE A 544 33.52 11.29 -0.68
CA ILE A 544 34.34 11.11 0.52
C ILE A 544 35.35 10.00 0.28
N LEU A 545 36.56 10.18 0.81
CA LEU A 545 37.59 9.16 0.85
C LEU A 545 38.22 9.16 2.24
N SER A 546 38.34 7.97 2.85
CA SER A 546 38.97 7.81 4.17
C SER A 546 40.40 8.34 4.15
N ALA A 547 40.96 8.73 5.30
CA ALA A 547 42.33 9.21 5.40
C ALA A 547 43.37 8.15 4.97
N GLU A 548 44.61 8.58 4.71
CA GLU A 548 45.70 7.64 4.46
C GLU A 548 45.92 6.72 5.67
N ASN A 549 46.06 5.41 5.43
CA ASN A 549 46.12 4.35 6.46
C ASN A 549 44.84 4.17 7.31
N ALA A 550 43.76 4.89 7.04
CA ALA A 550 42.44 4.61 7.62
C ALA A 550 41.70 3.59 6.73
N ASN A 551 41.72 2.33 7.15
CA ASN A 551 41.08 1.23 6.44
C ASN A 551 39.60 1.07 6.77
N ARG A 552 39.07 1.81 7.75
CA ARG A 552 37.67 1.74 8.16
C ARG A 552 37.04 3.12 8.28
N ILE A 553 35.74 3.20 8.04
CA ILE A 553 34.91 4.36 8.37
C ILE A 553 33.81 3.92 9.31
N ARG A 554 33.61 4.69 10.38
CA ARG A 554 32.44 4.59 11.25
C ARG A 554 31.52 5.76 10.95
N ALA A 555 30.32 5.47 10.47
CA ALA A 555 29.28 6.46 10.25
C ALA A 555 28.25 6.39 11.38
N ILE A 556 27.81 7.53 11.89
CA ILE A 556 26.82 7.62 12.97
C ILE A 556 25.74 8.60 12.53
N PHE A 557 24.54 8.09 12.29
CA PHE A 557 23.36 8.90 12.05
C PHE A 557 22.61 9.11 13.35
N ILE A 558 22.27 10.36 13.67
CA ILE A 558 21.58 10.76 14.89
C ILE A 558 20.39 11.61 14.47
N ALA A 559 19.19 11.17 14.83
CA ALA A 559 17.93 11.89 14.71
C ALA A 559 17.43 12.28 16.10
N ASP A 560 16.98 13.52 16.26
CA ASP A 560 16.40 14.01 17.51
C ASP A 560 14.91 13.64 17.66
N ALA A 561 14.27 14.12 18.72
CA ALA A 561 12.85 13.86 19.01
C ALA A 561 11.86 14.62 18.10
N LYS A 562 12.32 15.41 17.11
CA LYS A 562 11.49 16.42 16.43
C LYS A 562 11.77 16.54 14.93
N HIS A 563 10.68 16.42 14.16
CA HIS A 563 10.68 16.44 12.70
C HIS A 563 11.49 15.28 12.12
N THR A 564 11.14 14.89 10.90
CA THR A 564 11.77 13.78 10.20
C THR A 564 11.86 14.16 8.72
N ALA A 565 12.78 13.54 8.00
CA ALA A 565 12.89 13.68 6.55
C ALA A 565 13.17 12.33 5.90
N THR A 566 13.21 12.27 4.57
CA THR A 566 13.45 11.04 3.80
C THR A 566 14.82 10.41 4.07
N GLY A 567 15.74 11.17 4.69
CA GLY A 567 17.06 10.69 5.05
C GLY A 567 18.03 10.62 3.87
N PHE A 568 18.88 9.59 3.84
CA PHE A 568 19.95 9.46 2.85
C PHE A 568 20.09 8.05 2.30
N ARG A 569 20.62 7.96 1.08
CA ARG A 569 21.15 6.73 0.48
C ARG A 569 22.53 6.99 -0.08
N ALA A 570 23.48 6.14 0.30
CA ALA A 570 24.89 6.27 -0.02
C ALA A 570 25.46 4.97 -0.58
N HIS A 571 26.51 5.10 -1.38
CA HIS A 571 27.30 3.99 -1.91
C HIS A 571 28.64 3.96 -1.19
N TYR A 572 29.13 2.76 -0.89
CA TYR A 572 30.49 2.56 -0.38
C TYR A 572 31.32 1.72 -1.36
N GLN A 573 32.63 1.98 -1.39
CA GLN A 573 33.60 1.18 -2.14
C GLN A 573 34.87 0.99 -1.32
N PHE A 574 35.36 -0.25 -1.26
CA PHE A 574 36.65 -0.60 -0.66
C PHE A 574 37.73 -0.65 -1.74
N ILE A 575 38.56 0.39 -1.79
CA ILE A 575 39.55 0.59 -2.88
C ILE A 575 40.96 0.34 -2.33
N PRO A 576 41.77 -0.53 -2.96
CA PRO A 576 43.18 -0.68 -2.60
C PRO A 576 43.95 0.64 -2.76
N GLN A 577 44.81 0.98 -1.80
CA GLN A 577 45.61 2.21 -1.80
C GLN A 577 46.43 2.38 -3.09
N LYS A 578 46.96 1.29 -3.64
CA LYS A 578 47.71 1.30 -4.91
C LYS A 578 46.90 1.86 -6.08
N ASN A 579 45.59 1.55 -6.12
CA ASN A 579 44.71 2.02 -7.18
C ASN A 579 44.42 3.52 -7.03
N ILE A 580 44.29 4.01 -5.80
CA ILE A 580 44.12 5.45 -5.52
C ILE A 580 45.35 6.23 -5.96
N ASN A 581 46.54 5.70 -5.67
CA ASN A 581 47.80 6.31 -6.13
C ASN A 581 47.86 6.33 -7.65
N ALA A 582 47.51 5.22 -8.31
CA ALA A 582 47.44 5.16 -9.78
C ALA A 582 46.42 6.14 -10.39
N LEU A 583 45.27 6.38 -9.73
CA LEU A 583 44.29 7.39 -10.16
C LEU A 583 44.84 8.81 -10.03
N SER A 584 45.58 9.08 -8.95
CA SER A 584 46.21 10.36 -8.68
C SER A 584 47.35 10.65 -9.67
N GLU A 585 48.14 9.62 -9.98
CA GLU A 585 49.24 9.64 -10.95
C GLU A 585 48.74 9.82 -12.38
N ARG A 586 47.70 9.07 -12.81
CA ARG A 586 47.06 9.26 -14.13
C ARG A 586 46.56 10.68 -14.35
N SER A 587 46.09 11.30 -13.28
CA SER A 587 45.53 12.66 -13.32
C SER A 587 46.59 13.75 -13.11
N ASN A 588 47.86 13.38 -12.85
CA ASN A 588 48.95 14.29 -12.47
C ASN A 588 48.54 15.32 -11.40
N CYS A 589 47.77 14.89 -10.39
CA CYS A 589 47.08 15.82 -9.50
C CYS A 589 47.36 15.61 -8.01
N ALA A 590 48.47 14.94 -7.72
CA ALA A 590 49.04 14.87 -6.39
C ALA A 590 50.43 15.51 -6.38
N ALA A 591 50.67 16.46 -5.46
CA ALA A 591 51.97 17.08 -5.32
C ALA A 591 52.30 17.46 -3.89
N ARG A 592 53.55 17.23 -3.49
CA ARG A 592 54.12 17.72 -2.23
C ARG A 592 55.02 18.90 -2.54
N ILE A 593 54.59 20.09 -2.15
CA ILE A 593 55.26 21.35 -2.46
C ILE A 593 56.10 21.77 -1.25
N VAL A 594 57.42 21.75 -1.40
CA VAL A 594 58.39 22.07 -0.34
C VAL A 594 59.44 23.03 -0.89
N GLY A 595 59.87 23.99 -0.06
CA GLY A 595 60.97 24.92 -0.40
C GLY A 595 60.60 26.04 -1.38
N SER A 596 59.33 26.13 -1.78
CA SER A 596 58.79 27.26 -2.55
C SER A 596 58.19 28.30 -1.61
N ILE A 597 58.24 29.57 -2.01
CA ILE A 597 57.74 30.71 -1.21
C ILE A 597 56.35 31.18 -1.66
N SER A 598 55.98 30.89 -2.90
CA SER A 598 54.66 31.10 -3.47
C SER A 598 54.44 30.13 -4.63
N GLY A 599 53.21 30.04 -5.12
CA GLY A 599 52.86 29.25 -6.29
C GLY A 599 51.37 29.23 -6.58
N THR A 600 50.98 28.41 -7.54
CA THR A 600 49.58 28.20 -7.92
C THR A 600 49.22 26.72 -7.90
N ILE A 601 47.96 26.42 -7.57
CA ILE A 601 47.38 25.08 -7.58
C ILE A 601 46.18 25.13 -8.52
N VAL A 602 46.29 24.40 -9.61
CA VAL A 602 45.23 24.29 -10.61
C VAL A 602 44.67 22.87 -10.63
N THR A 603 43.38 22.77 -10.93
CA THR A 603 42.81 21.47 -11.31
C THR A 603 43.48 20.92 -12.55
N PRO A 604 43.64 19.59 -12.66
CA PRO A 604 44.11 18.98 -13.90
C PRO A 604 43.24 19.37 -15.09
N ASN A 605 43.88 19.54 -16.25
CA ASN A 605 43.29 20.04 -17.49
C ASN A 605 42.83 21.51 -17.46
N PHE A 606 42.98 22.26 -16.36
CA PHE A 606 42.60 23.67 -16.32
C PHE A 606 43.23 24.47 -17.46
N PRO A 607 42.49 25.31 -18.20
CA PRO A 607 41.09 25.73 -17.98
C PRO A 607 40.03 24.84 -18.66
N GLN A 608 40.41 23.71 -19.24
CA GLN A 608 39.47 22.71 -19.75
C GLN A 608 38.75 21.98 -18.61
N ARG A 609 37.70 21.22 -18.98
CA ARG A 609 36.84 20.55 -18.01
C ARG A 609 37.58 19.46 -17.24
N TYR A 610 37.44 19.44 -15.91
CA TYR A 610 37.90 18.33 -15.09
C TYR A 610 37.04 17.07 -15.34
N VAL A 611 37.60 15.89 -15.06
CA VAL A 611 36.94 14.60 -15.34
C VAL A 611 36.28 14.00 -14.09
N LYS A 612 35.47 12.95 -14.31
CA LYS A 612 34.88 12.14 -13.24
C LYS A 612 35.92 11.20 -12.60
N ASP A 613 35.62 10.69 -11.41
CA ASP A 613 36.47 9.78 -10.63
C ASP A 613 37.90 10.29 -10.34
N MET A 614 38.05 11.60 -10.17
CA MET A 614 39.32 12.21 -9.81
C MET A 614 39.56 12.19 -8.31
N VAL A 615 40.80 11.86 -7.94
CA VAL A 615 41.31 11.94 -6.57
C VAL A 615 42.60 12.71 -6.59
N CYS A 616 42.58 13.93 -6.07
CA CYS A 616 43.73 14.84 -6.07
C CYS A 616 44.10 15.25 -4.65
N HIS A 617 45.39 15.37 -4.39
CA HIS A 617 45.90 15.71 -3.06
C HIS A 617 47.18 16.56 -3.11
N TRP A 618 47.14 17.73 -2.49
CA TRP A 618 48.28 18.62 -2.38
C TRP A 618 48.64 18.84 -0.91
N GLU A 619 49.95 18.79 -0.62
CA GLU A 619 50.53 19.19 0.66
C GLU A 619 51.48 20.37 0.40
N ILE A 620 51.14 21.54 0.93
CA ILE A 620 52.03 22.71 0.92
C ILE A 620 52.77 22.75 2.25
N ARG A 621 54.11 22.80 2.21
CA ARG A 621 54.95 22.94 3.40
C ARG A 621 55.93 24.11 3.23
N VAL A 622 55.71 25.15 4.04
CA VAL A 622 56.54 26.36 4.07
C VAL A 622 57.52 26.33 5.25
N ARG A 623 58.35 27.38 5.36
CA ARG A 623 59.38 27.51 6.39
C ARG A 623 58.77 27.50 7.80
N ILE A 624 59.51 26.97 8.77
CA ILE A 624 59.09 26.97 10.18
C ILE A 624 58.96 28.42 10.65
N GLY A 625 57.86 28.75 11.33
CA GLY A 625 57.54 30.11 11.76
C GLY A 625 56.76 30.95 10.73
N TYR A 626 56.57 30.44 9.51
CA TYR A 626 55.73 31.05 8.48
C TYR A 626 54.38 30.35 8.37
N ARG A 627 53.40 31.04 7.81
CA ARG A 627 52.04 30.56 7.50
C ARG A 627 51.79 30.67 6.00
N ILE A 628 50.76 29.97 5.54
CA ILE A 628 50.35 29.87 4.15
C ILE A 628 49.06 30.67 4.01
N LEU A 629 49.07 31.65 3.11
CA LEU A 629 47.90 32.35 2.62
C LEU A 629 47.51 31.71 1.29
N LEU A 630 46.29 31.20 1.18
CA LEU A 630 45.75 30.57 -0.03
C LEU A 630 44.51 31.36 -0.47
N GLN A 631 44.46 31.77 -1.74
CA GLN A 631 43.41 32.62 -2.29
C GLN A 631 42.85 32.04 -3.59
N PRO A 632 41.51 32.02 -3.77
CA PRO A 632 40.92 31.60 -5.02
C PRO A 632 41.04 32.70 -6.08
N VAL A 633 41.80 32.42 -7.14
CA VAL A 633 41.86 33.27 -8.34
C VAL A 633 40.66 32.97 -9.24
N VAL A 634 40.39 31.67 -9.45
CA VAL A 634 39.22 31.18 -10.20
C VAL A 634 38.61 30.00 -9.45
N LEU A 635 37.30 30.00 -9.28
CA LEU A 635 36.55 28.90 -8.69
C LEU A 635 35.34 28.58 -9.57
N ASN A 636 35.36 27.42 -10.23
CA ASN A 636 34.28 26.95 -11.09
C ASN A 636 34.13 25.43 -10.94
N VAL A 637 33.50 25.01 -9.85
CA VAL A 637 33.32 23.60 -9.46
C VAL A 637 31.84 23.31 -9.24
N GLU A 638 31.34 22.19 -9.76
CA GLU A 638 29.93 21.80 -9.63
C GLU A 638 29.48 21.73 -8.16
N GLY A 639 28.39 22.43 -7.86
CA GLY A 639 27.84 22.54 -6.51
C GLY A 639 27.44 23.98 -6.21
N MET A 640 27.04 24.23 -4.97
CA MET A 640 26.67 25.57 -4.52
C MET A 640 27.08 25.78 -3.07
N MET A 641 27.53 27.00 -2.76
CA MET A 641 27.78 27.44 -1.39
C MET A 641 26.71 28.46 -0.99
N GLY A 642 26.29 28.44 0.27
CA GLY A 642 25.46 29.50 0.83
C GLY A 642 26.19 30.83 0.88
N ASP A 643 25.42 31.92 0.91
CA ASP A 643 25.96 33.28 0.93
C ASP A 643 26.84 33.57 2.16
N ASP A 644 26.62 32.84 3.26
CA ASP A 644 27.39 32.93 4.49
C ASP A 644 28.73 32.14 4.44
N GLY A 645 28.95 31.35 3.38
CA GLY A 645 30.11 30.49 3.21
C GLY A 645 30.19 29.34 4.23
N LYS A 646 29.08 29.01 4.92
CA LYS A 646 29.02 27.93 5.90
C LYS A 646 28.20 26.74 5.43
N SER A 647 27.12 26.99 4.68
CA SER A 647 26.34 25.92 4.06
C SER A 647 26.93 25.52 2.71
N SER A 648 27.02 24.22 2.44
CA SER A 648 27.66 23.68 1.24
C SER A 648 26.86 22.54 0.64
N ASN A 649 26.62 22.59 -0.67
CA ASN A 649 26.02 21.51 -1.45
C ASN A 649 26.98 21.06 -2.56
N CYS A 650 27.92 20.20 -2.22
CA CYS A 650 29.03 19.79 -3.09
C CYS A 650 28.83 18.36 -3.65
N ARG A 651 27.61 18.06 -4.13
CA ARG A 651 27.19 16.71 -4.57
C ARG A 651 28.11 16.03 -5.58
N SER A 652 28.58 16.77 -6.59
CA SER A 652 29.30 16.20 -7.73
C SER A 652 30.82 16.34 -7.63
N ALA A 653 31.31 17.43 -7.04
CA ALA A 653 32.73 17.67 -6.86
C ALA A 653 32.97 18.52 -5.61
N VAL A 654 34.03 18.22 -4.88
CA VAL A 654 34.31 18.86 -3.59
C VAL A 654 35.79 19.14 -3.43
N ILE A 655 36.10 20.37 -3.02
CA ILE A 655 37.42 20.78 -2.56
C ILE A 655 37.39 20.73 -1.03
N ARG A 656 38.37 20.06 -0.42
CA ARG A 656 38.57 20.05 1.03
C ARG A 656 39.90 20.69 1.38
N ILE A 657 39.86 21.65 2.29
CA ILE A 657 41.05 22.32 2.82
C ILE A 657 41.12 22.01 4.32
N LYS A 658 42.22 21.40 4.75
CA LYS A 658 42.48 21.06 6.15
C LYS A 658 43.57 21.96 6.70
N ASN A 659 43.23 22.66 7.78
CA ASN A 659 44.19 23.45 8.56
C ASN A 659 44.76 22.58 9.69
N ASP A 660 46.02 22.82 10.07
CA ASP A 660 46.74 22.05 11.09
C ASP A 660 46.17 22.23 12.52
N SER A 661 45.37 23.27 12.74
CA SER A 661 44.65 23.51 14.00
C SER A 661 43.16 23.13 13.96
N SER A 662 42.60 22.82 12.80
CA SER A 662 41.18 22.46 12.67
C SER A 662 41.02 20.95 12.81
N GLU A 663 40.06 20.54 13.64
CA GLU A 663 39.75 19.12 13.84
C GLU A 663 39.23 18.44 12.57
N TYR A 664 38.55 19.20 11.68
CA TYR A 664 37.99 18.70 10.41
C TYR A 664 38.27 19.63 9.22
N SER A 665 38.16 19.08 8.01
CA SER A 665 38.35 19.82 6.75
C SER A 665 37.08 20.58 6.38
N LYS A 666 37.21 21.82 5.88
CA LYS A 666 36.07 22.55 5.31
C LYS A 666 35.85 22.14 3.84
N GLU A 667 34.59 22.00 3.44
CA GLU A 667 34.16 21.66 2.07
C GLU A 667 33.81 22.90 1.27
N PHE A 668 34.23 22.94 -0.01
CA PHE A 668 33.99 24.06 -0.92
C PHE A 668 33.65 23.56 -2.33
N CYS A 669 32.74 24.28 -2.98
CA CYS A 669 32.32 24.10 -4.38
C CYS A 669 31.63 25.39 -4.87
N GLY A 670 31.16 25.41 -6.12
CA GLY A 670 30.41 26.52 -6.72
C GLY A 670 31.19 27.29 -7.78
N GLU A 671 30.49 28.24 -8.41
CA GLU A 671 31.00 29.08 -9.51
C GLU A 671 31.38 30.50 -9.06
N LYS A 672 31.03 30.87 -7.82
CA LYS A 672 31.26 32.21 -7.28
C LYS A 672 32.07 32.16 -6.02
N VAL A 673 33.07 33.04 -5.92
CA VAL A 673 33.79 33.29 -4.68
C VAL A 673 32.89 34.13 -3.77
N VAL A 674 32.26 33.48 -2.79
CA VAL A 674 31.46 34.17 -1.74
C VAL A 674 32.37 34.73 -0.64
N PRO A 675 31.94 35.71 0.16
CA PRO A 675 32.78 36.35 1.18
C PRO A 675 33.49 35.37 2.14
N GLY A 676 32.86 34.26 2.50
CA GLY A 676 33.46 33.23 3.36
C GLY A 676 34.58 32.37 2.73
N ILE A 677 34.88 32.52 1.43
CA ILE A 677 35.85 31.71 0.67
C ILE A 677 37.00 32.59 0.13
N ARG A 678 37.08 33.88 0.49
CA ARG A 678 38.01 34.83 -0.14
C ARG A 678 39.49 34.61 0.17
N GLN A 679 39.81 34.03 1.33
CA GLN A 679 41.17 33.66 1.69
C GLN A 679 41.17 32.55 2.75
N PHE A 680 42.20 31.70 2.72
CA PHE A 680 42.45 30.65 3.70
C PHE A 680 43.84 30.83 4.29
N ILE A 681 43.93 30.84 5.62
CA ILE A 681 45.19 31.03 6.33
C ILE A 681 45.49 29.76 7.12
N SER A 682 46.67 29.17 6.93
CA SER A 682 47.13 28.06 7.77
C SER A 682 47.51 28.56 9.18
N ALA A 683 47.28 27.74 10.19
CA ALA A 683 47.66 28.03 11.57
C ALA A 683 49.17 27.87 11.80
N LYS A 684 49.77 26.94 11.06
CA LYS A 684 51.20 26.57 11.11
C LYS A 684 51.77 26.60 9.68
N ASN A 685 52.88 25.91 9.45
CA ASN A 685 53.60 25.91 8.18
C ASN A 685 53.16 24.81 7.19
N ILE A 686 52.03 24.12 7.45
CA ILE A 686 51.51 23.04 6.59
C ILE A 686 50.03 23.31 6.27
N MET A 687 49.65 23.08 5.01
CA MET A 687 48.26 23.09 4.55
C MET A 687 48.02 21.89 3.62
N HIS A 688 46.91 21.18 3.85
CA HIS A 688 46.50 20.06 3.00
C HIS A 688 45.25 20.43 2.20
N ILE A 689 45.28 20.14 0.91
CA ILE A 689 44.18 20.38 -0.02
C ILE A 689 43.86 19.06 -0.72
N SER A 690 42.58 18.75 -0.89
CA SER A 690 42.16 17.61 -1.70
C SER A 690 40.99 17.97 -2.58
N PHE A 691 40.94 17.42 -3.79
CA PHE A 691 39.84 17.60 -4.71
C PHE A 691 39.33 16.23 -5.16
N LEU A 692 38.05 15.96 -4.92
CA LEU A 692 37.40 14.70 -5.26
C LEU A 692 36.22 14.97 -6.18
N THR A 693 36.07 14.14 -7.21
CA THR A 693 34.89 14.18 -8.10
C THR A 693 34.11 12.87 -8.02
N HIS A 694 32.78 12.96 -8.19
CA HIS A 694 31.90 11.82 -8.14
C HIS A 694 32.29 10.83 -9.26
N PRO A 695 32.25 9.50 -9.03
CA PRO A 695 32.66 8.52 -10.04
C PRO A 695 31.82 8.56 -11.32
N GLU A 696 30.52 8.83 -11.20
CA GLU A 696 29.59 8.84 -12.33
C GLU A 696 28.96 10.20 -12.66
N LYS A 697 28.51 10.97 -11.65
CA LYS A 697 27.64 12.15 -11.82
C LYS A 697 28.44 13.46 -11.95
N VAL A 698 29.29 13.55 -12.98
CA VAL A 698 30.12 14.74 -13.26
C VAL A 698 30.10 15.07 -14.75
N ASN A 699 29.73 16.29 -15.10
CA ASN A 699 29.84 16.81 -16.46
C ASN A 699 31.15 17.59 -16.67
N GLY A 700 31.69 18.15 -15.58
CA GLY A 700 32.96 18.85 -15.53
C GLY A 700 32.82 20.33 -15.87
N LEU A 701 33.21 21.20 -14.95
CA LEU A 701 33.39 22.65 -15.19
C LEU A 701 34.88 22.96 -15.37
N SER A 702 35.25 24.23 -15.61
CA SER A 702 36.65 24.60 -15.86
C SER A 702 37.59 24.35 -14.68
N GLY A 703 37.05 24.08 -13.48
CA GLY A 703 37.80 23.75 -12.28
C GLY A 703 38.23 24.99 -11.49
N PHE A 704 39.35 24.91 -10.78
CA PHE A 704 39.82 25.99 -9.92
C PHE A 704 41.29 26.30 -10.15
N ASN A 705 41.65 27.54 -9.84
CA ASN A 705 43.02 28.04 -9.74
C ASN A 705 43.16 28.79 -8.42
N PHE A 706 44.00 28.27 -7.53
CA PHE A 706 44.34 28.90 -6.26
C PHE A 706 45.77 29.43 -6.29
N SER A 707 45.97 30.68 -5.91
CA SER A 707 47.30 31.21 -5.59
C SER A 707 47.59 30.96 -4.11
N TRP A 708 48.85 30.69 -3.78
CA TRP A 708 49.28 30.60 -2.40
C TRP A 708 50.63 31.28 -2.20
N THR A 709 50.80 31.91 -1.04
CA THR A 709 52.01 32.63 -0.66
C THR A 709 52.33 32.40 0.80
N GLU A 710 53.62 32.22 1.11
CA GLU A 710 54.10 32.15 2.48
C GLU A 710 54.22 33.57 3.07
N PHE A 711 53.78 33.73 4.32
CA PHE A 711 53.88 34.99 5.03
C PHE A 711 54.20 34.78 6.51
N THR A 712 54.69 35.83 7.16
CA THR A 712 54.88 35.89 8.61
C THR A 712 54.29 37.18 9.18
N MET A 713 54.03 37.19 10.49
CA MET A 713 53.47 38.33 11.23
C MET A 713 54.51 38.98 12.16
N ASP A 714 55.78 39.00 11.75
CA ASP A 714 56.85 39.68 12.50
C ASP A 714 56.64 41.21 12.48
N GLU A 715 56.62 41.87 13.64
CA GLU A 715 56.24 43.29 13.79
C GLU A 715 57.12 44.25 12.97
N LYS A 716 58.35 43.85 12.66
CA LYS A 716 59.34 44.69 11.99
C LYS A 716 59.77 44.20 10.60
N CYS A 717 59.35 43.01 10.16
CA CYS A 717 59.83 42.35 8.93
C CYS A 717 61.37 42.50 8.75
N ASN A 718 62.16 42.08 9.74
CA ASN A 718 63.57 42.52 9.92
C ASN A 718 64.57 42.07 8.83
N SER A 719 64.15 41.42 7.75
CA SER A 719 65.01 40.93 6.68
C SER A 719 64.88 41.77 5.42
N PRO A 720 65.98 42.13 4.72
CA PRO A 720 65.93 42.86 3.45
C PRO A 720 65.17 42.11 2.33
N ASP A 721 65.00 40.79 2.49
CA ASP A 721 64.26 39.94 1.56
C ASP A 721 62.75 39.86 1.82
N LEU A 722 62.23 40.65 2.78
CA LEU A 722 60.83 40.71 3.14
C LEU A 722 60.21 42.09 2.79
N PHE A 723 58.98 42.04 2.29
CA PHE A 723 58.13 43.19 2.02
C PHE A 723 56.95 43.18 2.97
N ARG A 724 56.65 44.34 3.56
CA ARG A 724 55.51 44.51 4.48
C ARG A 724 54.32 45.07 3.73
N CYS A 725 53.23 44.32 3.70
CA CYS A 725 51.95 44.75 3.18
C CYS A 725 51.37 45.91 4.00
N ASN A 726 50.74 46.89 3.33
CA ASN A 726 50.40 48.15 3.96
C ASN A 726 49.16 48.05 4.86
N PHE A 727 48.15 47.28 4.46
CA PHE A 727 46.89 47.14 5.18
C PHE A 727 46.85 45.87 6.04
N SER A 728 47.18 44.71 5.48
CA SER A 728 47.18 43.42 6.18
C SER A 728 48.33 43.28 7.18
N LYS A 729 49.40 44.06 7.00
CA LYS A 729 50.66 44.01 7.76
C LYS A 729 51.41 42.68 7.64
N TYR A 730 51.06 41.82 6.69
CA TYR A 730 51.79 40.60 6.41
C TYR A 730 53.20 40.90 5.90
N CYS A 731 54.19 40.16 6.39
CA CYS A 731 55.53 40.14 5.83
C CYS A 731 55.62 39.00 4.80
N ILE A 732 55.64 39.34 3.53
CA ILE A 732 55.80 38.42 2.40
C ILE A 732 57.21 38.54 1.82
N SER A 733 57.65 37.63 0.95
CA SER A 733 58.96 37.79 0.31
C SER A 733 58.98 38.94 -0.70
N SER A 734 60.05 39.75 -0.71
CA SER A 734 60.25 40.81 -1.72
C SER A 734 60.27 40.29 -3.16
N LYS A 735 60.50 38.99 -3.36
CA LYS A 735 60.53 38.32 -4.68
C LYS A 735 59.15 38.13 -5.30
N VAL A 736 58.08 38.19 -4.51
CA VAL A 736 56.71 38.01 -4.99
C VAL A 736 56.01 39.33 -5.30
N ARG A 737 56.74 40.46 -5.28
CA ARG A 737 56.20 41.76 -5.69
C ARG A 737 56.16 41.86 -7.22
N CYS A 738 55.17 42.58 -7.73
CA CYS A 738 55.01 42.86 -9.15
C CYS A 738 54.87 41.60 -10.00
N ASN A 739 54.11 40.62 -9.50
CA ASN A 739 53.89 39.33 -10.15
C ASN A 739 52.46 39.16 -10.70
N ASP A 740 51.66 40.25 -10.74
CA ASP A 740 50.24 40.25 -11.13
C ASP A 740 49.33 39.39 -10.24
N LEU A 741 49.78 38.98 -9.05
CA LEU A 741 48.99 38.28 -8.04
C LEU A 741 48.87 39.15 -6.79
N ILE A 742 47.73 39.04 -6.09
CA ILE A 742 47.52 39.74 -4.83
C ILE A 742 47.98 38.81 -3.70
N ASP A 743 49.21 38.99 -3.24
CA ASP A 743 49.86 38.16 -2.22
C ASP A 743 49.77 38.77 -0.81
N CYS A 744 49.32 40.03 -0.71
CA CYS A 744 49.16 40.74 0.55
C CYS A 744 47.87 40.43 1.33
N GLY A 745 47.00 39.56 0.83
CA GLY A 745 45.75 39.15 1.49
C GLY A 745 44.52 39.95 1.07
N GLU A 746 43.37 39.61 1.65
CA GLU A 746 42.09 40.19 1.25
C GLU A 746 42.05 41.71 1.43
N GLY A 747 41.82 42.44 0.33
CA GLY A 747 41.68 43.89 0.31
C GLY A 747 43.00 44.67 0.38
N ASP A 748 44.15 44.00 0.28
CA ASP A 748 45.48 44.62 0.28
C ASP A 748 46.25 44.22 -0.99
N ASN A 749 46.45 45.16 -1.91
CA ASN A 749 47.21 45.01 -3.15
C ASN A 749 48.54 45.82 -3.15
N SER A 750 49.09 46.07 -1.95
CA SER A 750 50.29 46.92 -1.77
C SER A 750 51.55 46.39 -2.46
N ASP A 751 51.63 45.08 -2.65
CA ASP A 751 52.68 44.39 -3.38
C ASP A 751 52.73 44.79 -4.86
N GLU A 752 51.58 45.11 -5.45
CA GLU A 752 51.42 45.45 -6.87
C GLU A 752 51.30 46.96 -7.14
N LEU A 753 51.10 47.79 -6.12
CA LEU A 753 50.74 49.21 -6.27
C LEU A 753 51.84 50.14 -6.79
N HIS A 754 53.08 49.67 -6.97
CA HIS A 754 54.23 50.51 -7.39
C HIS A 754 55.21 49.77 -8.32
N CYS A 755 54.68 49.03 -9.29
CA CYS A 755 55.48 48.30 -10.27
C CYS A 755 55.83 49.18 -11.47
N LYS A 756 57.10 49.16 -11.90
CA LYS A 756 57.49 49.81 -13.16
C LYS A 756 56.95 48.96 -14.30
N VAL A 757 56.02 49.51 -15.10
CA VAL A 757 55.54 48.88 -16.33
C VAL A 757 56.75 48.60 -17.22
N GLN A 758 57.13 47.33 -17.36
CA GLN A 758 57.96 46.92 -18.49
C GLN A 758 57.01 46.80 -19.69
N GLU A 759 57.04 47.78 -20.59
CA GLU A 759 56.51 47.59 -21.94
C GLU A 759 57.25 46.39 -22.54
N LYS A 760 56.56 45.26 -22.68
CA LYS A 760 56.97 44.24 -23.65
C LYS A 760 56.84 44.89 -25.02
N GLU A 761 57.97 45.02 -25.70
CA GLU A 761 58.07 45.40 -27.11
C GLU A 761 57.26 44.38 -27.93
N GLU A 762 55.98 44.70 -28.18
CA GLU A 762 55.18 43.96 -29.16
C GLU A 762 55.72 44.31 -30.56
N ASP A 763 56.36 43.31 -31.16
CA ASP A 763 56.86 43.29 -32.52
C ASP A 763 55.74 43.65 -33.52
N ARG A 764 55.69 44.93 -33.93
CA ARG A 764 54.73 45.50 -34.92
C ARG A 764 54.94 44.97 -36.35
N THR A 765 55.55 43.80 -36.52
CA THR A 765 55.72 43.13 -37.82
C THR A 765 54.67 42.05 -38.10
N VAL A 766 53.92 41.58 -37.09
CA VAL A 766 52.94 40.47 -37.27
C VAL A 766 51.55 40.94 -37.74
N LEU A 767 51.16 42.19 -37.43
CA LEU A 767 49.81 42.69 -37.75
C LEU A 767 49.61 42.96 -39.27
N THR A 768 50.67 43.32 -40.00
CA THR A 768 50.60 43.58 -41.45
C THR A 768 50.63 42.28 -42.29
N VAL A 769 51.26 41.22 -41.78
CA VAL A 769 51.25 39.88 -42.42
C VAL A 769 49.95 39.13 -42.12
N GLY A 770 49.37 39.29 -40.92
CA GLY A 770 48.09 38.66 -40.56
C GLY A 770 46.90 39.17 -41.35
N ILE A 771 46.84 40.47 -41.68
CA ILE A 771 45.75 41.06 -42.47
C ILE A 771 45.83 40.62 -43.95
N THR A 772 47.03 40.42 -44.48
CA THR A 772 47.21 39.95 -45.87
C THR A 772 46.92 38.44 -45.99
N ALA A 773 47.32 37.62 -45.01
CA ALA A 773 47.01 36.19 -44.99
C ALA A 773 45.51 35.91 -44.79
N THR A 774 44.82 36.69 -43.94
CA THR A 774 43.38 36.50 -43.70
C THR A 774 42.54 36.89 -44.93
N VAL A 775 42.91 37.94 -45.67
CA VAL A 775 42.25 38.30 -46.93
C VAL A 775 42.45 37.24 -48.02
N VAL A 776 43.64 36.63 -48.11
CA VAL A 776 43.91 35.54 -49.06
C VAL A 776 43.13 34.27 -48.71
N VAL A 777 43.02 33.90 -47.44
CA VAL A 777 42.26 32.71 -47.02
C VAL A 777 40.76 32.92 -47.22
N VAL A 778 40.23 34.11 -46.91
CA VAL A 778 38.82 34.44 -47.14
C VAL A 778 38.48 34.45 -48.63
N THR A 779 39.36 34.98 -49.50
CA THR A 779 39.13 34.95 -50.95
C THR A 779 39.19 33.52 -51.52
N ILE A 780 40.11 32.68 -51.05
CA ILE A 780 40.15 31.25 -51.44
C ILE A 780 38.88 30.52 -50.97
N LEU A 781 38.41 30.76 -49.75
CA LEU A 781 37.17 30.15 -49.24
C LEU A 781 35.93 30.62 -50.01
N ILE A 782 35.87 31.89 -50.43
CA ILE A 782 34.79 32.40 -51.29
C ILE A 782 34.84 31.75 -52.68
N VAL A 783 36.02 31.57 -53.28
CA VAL A 783 36.17 30.88 -54.57
C VAL A 783 35.79 29.40 -54.46
N ILE A 784 36.14 28.72 -53.36
CA ILE A 784 35.71 27.35 -53.08
C ILE A 784 34.19 27.28 -52.87
N LEU A 785 33.59 28.23 -52.15
CA LEU A 785 32.14 28.27 -51.98
C LEU A 785 31.40 28.53 -53.29
N ILE A 786 31.94 29.39 -54.17
CA ILE A 786 31.38 29.64 -55.50
C ILE A 786 31.54 28.40 -56.40
N SER A 787 32.69 27.72 -56.38
CA SER A 787 32.91 26.50 -57.16
C SER A 787 32.06 25.33 -56.66
N VAL A 788 31.88 25.16 -55.35
CA VAL A 788 30.97 24.19 -54.74
C VAL A 788 29.51 24.53 -55.06
N LYS A 789 29.08 25.80 -55.00
CA LYS A 789 27.73 26.20 -55.45
C LYS A 789 27.52 25.94 -56.94
N ARG A 790 28.53 26.17 -57.78
CA ARG A 790 28.47 25.91 -59.23
C ARG A 790 28.42 24.40 -59.51
N HIS A 791 29.18 23.59 -58.77
CA HIS A 791 29.18 22.13 -58.85
C HIS A 791 27.86 21.53 -58.32
N GLN A 792 27.29 22.08 -57.24
CA GLN A 792 25.97 21.69 -56.74
C GLN A 792 24.84 22.11 -57.69
N ARG A 793 24.93 23.27 -58.35
CA ARG A 793 23.98 23.68 -59.42
C ARG A 793 24.07 22.75 -60.63
N MET A 794 25.26 22.34 -61.05
CA MET A 794 25.47 21.34 -62.12
C MET A 794 24.95 19.95 -61.74
N LYS A 795 25.17 19.48 -60.50
CA LYS A 795 24.59 18.23 -59.99
C LYS A 795 23.06 18.30 -59.91
N ARG A 796 22.48 19.42 -59.48
CA ARG A 796 21.02 19.63 -59.46
C ARG A 796 20.42 19.71 -60.87
N ALA A 797 21.13 20.26 -61.86
CA ALA A 797 20.73 20.23 -63.27
C ALA A 797 20.78 18.81 -63.87
N ARG A 798 21.83 18.01 -63.60
CA ARG A 798 21.91 16.60 -64.02
C ARG A 798 20.84 15.72 -63.35
N LYS A 799 20.52 15.95 -62.06
CA LYS A 799 19.47 15.21 -61.34
C LYS A 799 18.05 15.58 -61.81
N ARG A 800 17.82 16.82 -62.26
CA ARG A 800 16.55 17.25 -62.90
C ARG A 800 16.39 16.69 -64.33
N LEU A 801 17.48 16.48 -65.06
CA LEU A 801 17.45 15.81 -66.38
C LEU A 801 17.22 14.29 -66.24
N SER A 802 17.86 13.64 -65.27
CA SER A 802 17.67 12.21 -64.96
C SER A 802 16.25 11.91 -64.43
N ASN A 803 15.68 12.75 -63.57
CA ASN A 803 14.30 12.58 -63.10
C ASN A 803 13.25 12.85 -64.21
N ARG A 804 13.52 13.73 -65.19
CA ARG A 804 12.65 13.92 -66.37
C ARG A 804 12.69 12.71 -67.32
N ILE A 805 13.83 12.03 -67.44
CA ILE A 805 13.94 10.79 -68.22
C ILE A 805 13.21 9.64 -67.49
N HIS A 806 13.32 9.55 -66.17
CA HIS A 806 12.64 8.49 -65.40
C HIS A 806 11.11 8.66 -65.33
N LEU A 807 10.60 9.90 -65.32
CA LEU A 807 9.16 10.20 -65.39
C LEU A 807 8.56 10.03 -66.80
N ASN A 808 9.36 10.16 -67.86
CA ASN A 808 8.92 9.86 -69.23
C ASN A 808 8.99 8.36 -69.57
N VAL A 809 9.90 7.60 -68.93
CA VAL A 809 9.97 6.13 -69.08
C VAL A 809 8.83 5.42 -68.33
N ASN A 810 8.42 5.92 -67.17
CA ASN A 810 7.27 5.36 -66.43
C ASN A 810 5.90 5.78 -67.00
N ARG A 811 5.83 6.77 -67.89
CA ARG A 811 4.60 7.10 -68.66
C ARG A 811 4.48 6.33 -69.99
N LEU A 812 5.51 5.58 -70.37
CA LEU A 812 5.54 4.68 -71.54
C LEU A 812 5.39 3.19 -71.14
N ALA A 813 5.33 2.87 -69.85
CA ALA A 813 5.19 1.51 -69.32
C ALA A 813 3.76 1.15 -68.87
N GLU A 814 2.78 2.05 -68.99
CA GLU A 814 1.34 1.79 -68.75
C GLU A 814 0.53 1.62 -70.06
N HIS A 815 1.20 1.43 -71.21
CA HIS A 815 0.53 1.23 -72.51
C HIS A 815 0.93 -0.06 -73.27
N THR A 816 1.46 -1.07 -72.55
CA THR A 816 1.74 -2.42 -73.09
C THR A 816 1.31 -3.51 -72.10
N GLN A 817 0.01 -3.58 -71.84
CA GLN A 817 -0.71 -4.81 -71.52
C GLN A 817 -1.81 -4.99 -72.60
N VAL A 818 -1.37 -5.28 -73.82
CA VAL A 818 -2.14 -6.01 -74.84
C VAL A 818 -1.12 -6.90 -75.54
N LEU A 819 -1.41 -8.20 -75.52
CA LEU A 819 -0.60 -9.39 -75.87
C LEU A 819 0.27 -9.94 -74.75
#